data_AF-A0A0N0CWL6-F1
#
_entry.id   AF-A0A0N0CWL6-F1
#
_cell.length_a   1.000
_cell.length_b   1.000
_cell.length_c   1.000
_cell.angle_alpha   90.00
_cell.angle_beta   90.00
_cell.angle_gamma   90.00
#
_symmetry.space_group_name_H-M   'P 1'
#
loop_
_entity.id
_entity.type
_entity.pdbx_description
1 polymer ?
#
loop_
_entity_poly.entity_id
_entity_poly.type
_entity_poly.pdbx_seq_one_letter_code
_entity_poly.pdbx_strand_id
1 'polypeptide(L)'
;MNKKLFLTAAAIPIALVAPTVAGATETVSVTGQNIVNEIVKVDQLPANAVVNGYQWYYVEQIDSEDGTDTTTNKPIAGATSAALTVPVEAAGKTIFVEATTTEGKKYQSAPRTIQQLNLTISPLTLEGYATSDFVAPGETIKVTGANVTDIAGAKLQSSQITYSYQWFYKLGDDAFTIIEGATGSTYTIPKNAIDQGIKDIIVRVKAKVGASFVESDFSAEITVSKEPIDTLTNAIKALFANDHQYNVSNLEAFKAQVAALEGKYQALSPAAKGNVLNYDVLKRALADVELVGKLNEKMDKLGEVQEKNLPKYIKEMEEAYGQLDLLQRSLDVNDAFYNSLKNLQNEPNDLAEVKEVRRLNQAIVQLLAYENARVQYVPADKDALSKLVTAIEADIAKLSPNYRAAVQNQAILKEVQADIKKVEQFIKSFDKLSSNSAPNKQVTAAKSIRSAYEKLTYKQVQLVADTYIQQLVVAEGAEESQIDALNRDIESYIGEDAYPIQPSVSSWQSHVNNVGRMVKEYKGLTKTSAAQITDYTSLVTLQKDLKVAEKVIKSIDAYQKLAEVAGVTESKLQSSYTSTLKAYQKLTTLQQSLVYNADDFLLNTPKISVDGNGKVPADLAAAEALKTEIAKFADVTSYTFPQLELAVDAASASYKNLSSVARKYVTNYHLLTAAKKDISGVQSFHKKVQAAREETDAAKQAKKIQTVIQVYAKLPANQQYLAKAHYEALLNNQIIDENAPSISQLNNNIAQMVVGEQYLVTMDRIKQLSTQYNSLSASDKKLITHYAILKTALADVKKVESFIKQYDKSFQNNPSTVIKAFEKLTSKQISLIEPSMRQAIIDKRKSLQQTNDTALSLIEAINGLLIKGEYIAHLQEEVQKIRTAYDALSDTEKKVIKNYTKLTQAESDLKKVAEVHALYVPATEDNDKARKAWQTAYGKLSKKLELLYNSMYATDV
;
A
#
# COMPACT_ATOMS: atom_id res chain seq x y z
N MET A 1 43.52 -89.15 -62.81
CA MET A 1 44.07 -90.21 -63.67
C MET A 1 45.35 -90.72 -63.03
N ASN A 2 45.26 -91.87 -62.34
CA ASN A 2 45.85 -93.15 -62.73
C ASN A 2 47.40 -93.15 -62.70
N LYS A 3 47.98 -93.81 -61.69
CA LYS A 3 48.64 -95.14 -61.80
C LYS A 3 50.17 -94.96 -62.00
N LYS A 4 51.07 -95.74 -61.43
CA LYS A 4 51.03 -97.09 -60.81
C LYS A 4 52.42 -97.35 -60.20
N LEU A 5 52.54 -98.04 -59.05
CA LEU A 5 53.00 -99.45 -58.90
C LEU A 5 54.39 -99.73 -59.52
N PHE A 6 55.37 -100.45 -58.96
CA PHE A 6 55.42 -101.59 -58.04
C PHE A 6 56.91 -102.05 -57.88
N LEU A 7 57.15 -103.05 -57.01
CA LEU A 7 58.18 -104.13 -57.10
C LEU A 7 59.63 -103.83 -56.62
N THR A 8 60.07 -104.40 -55.48
CA THR A 8 60.91 -105.64 -55.27
C THR A 8 62.42 -105.35 -55.23
N ALA A 9 63.25 -105.97 -54.38
CA ALA A 9 63.34 -107.40 -54.07
C ALA A 9 63.92 -107.69 -52.67
N ALA A 10 63.66 -108.91 -52.21
CA ALA A 10 64.17 -109.53 -50.99
C ALA A 10 65.27 -110.57 -51.31
N ALA A 11 66.22 -110.80 -50.40
CA ALA A 11 66.84 -112.10 -50.06
C ALA A 11 67.86 -111.91 -48.91
N ILE A 12 67.70 -112.46 -47.69
CA ILE A 12 68.15 -113.76 -47.11
C ILE A 12 69.67 -114.13 -47.25
N PRO A 13 70.27 -114.98 -46.38
CA PRO A 13 71.32 -114.65 -45.41
C PRO A 13 72.63 -115.46 -45.66
N ILE A 14 73.56 -115.48 -44.68
CA ILE A 14 74.32 -116.64 -44.15
C ILE A 14 75.74 -116.23 -43.72
N ALA A 15 76.09 -116.74 -42.54
CA ALA A 15 77.32 -116.63 -41.76
C ALA A 15 78.62 -117.07 -42.46
N LEU A 16 79.78 -116.57 -41.97
CA LEU A 16 80.91 -117.43 -41.57
C LEU A 16 81.99 -116.70 -40.72
N VAL A 17 82.41 -117.42 -39.68
CA VAL A 17 83.64 -117.44 -38.85
C VAL A 17 84.89 -116.86 -39.57
N ALA A 18 85.77 -116.04 -38.95
CA ALA A 18 86.87 -116.40 -38.03
C ALA A 18 87.79 -115.16 -37.78
N PRO A 19 88.90 -115.21 -37.00
CA PRO A 19 89.02 -114.74 -35.61
C PRO A 19 90.08 -113.61 -35.42
N THR A 20 90.54 -113.40 -34.16
CA THR A 20 91.78 -112.71 -33.71
C THR A 20 91.58 -111.23 -33.26
N VAL A 21 92.17 -110.64 -32.20
CA VAL A 21 93.12 -111.00 -31.11
C VAL A 21 92.74 -110.17 -29.86
N ALA A 22 93.09 -110.68 -28.68
CA ALA A 22 92.96 -110.12 -27.34
C ALA A 22 93.64 -108.76 -27.06
N GLY A 23 93.10 -108.03 -26.07
CA GLY A 23 93.78 -106.99 -25.28
C GLY A 23 92.78 -106.22 -24.39
N ALA A 24 92.70 -106.53 -23.09
CA ALA A 24 91.79 -105.86 -22.14
C ALA A 24 92.36 -104.51 -21.64
N THR A 25 91.57 -103.42 -21.74
CA THR A 25 91.87 -102.05 -21.26
C THR A 25 91.12 -101.72 -19.96
N GLU A 26 91.79 -101.05 -19.02
CA GLU A 26 91.29 -100.69 -17.68
C GLU A 26 90.34 -99.44 -17.72
N THR A 27 89.28 -99.37 -16.88
CA THR A 27 88.14 -98.40 -16.99
C THR A 27 87.93 -97.46 -15.77
N VAL A 28 87.23 -96.32 -15.95
CA VAL A 28 86.84 -95.31 -14.90
C VAL A 28 85.31 -95.16 -14.77
N SER A 29 84.78 -94.84 -13.58
CA SER A 29 83.32 -94.69 -13.32
C SER A 29 82.86 -93.22 -13.22
N VAL A 30 81.65 -92.94 -13.74
CA VAL A 30 80.99 -91.61 -13.72
C VAL A 30 79.61 -91.70 -13.07
N THR A 31 79.28 -90.77 -12.17
CA THR A 31 77.98 -90.62 -11.50
C THR A 31 77.27 -89.32 -11.91
N GLY A 32 75.96 -89.21 -11.68
CA GLY A 32 75.10 -88.06 -12.04
C GLY A 32 73.96 -88.43 -12.98
N GLN A 33 72.95 -87.57 -13.14
CA GLN A 33 71.82 -87.82 -14.04
C GLN A 33 72.16 -87.41 -15.49
N ASN A 34 71.65 -88.19 -16.44
CA ASN A 34 71.89 -87.96 -17.86
C ASN A 34 70.88 -86.95 -18.44
N ILE A 35 70.70 -85.79 -17.82
CA ILE A 35 69.72 -84.78 -18.25
C ILE A 35 70.47 -83.47 -18.53
N VAL A 36 69.97 -82.68 -19.47
CA VAL A 36 70.50 -81.35 -19.76
C VAL A 36 70.45 -80.46 -18.52
N ASN A 37 71.49 -79.64 -18.35
CA ASN A 37 71.76 -78.76 -17.23
C ASN A 37 72.05 -79.47 -15.88
N GLU A 38 72.04 -80.81 -15.83
CA GLU A 38 72.50 -81.58 -14.65
C GLU A 38 74.01 -81.78 -14.66
N ILE A 39 74.60 -82.07 -13.49
CA ILE A 39 76.05 -82.27 -13.34
C ILE A 39 76.40 -83.77 -13.30
N VAL A 40 77.26 -84.21 -14.22
CA VAL A 40 77.87 -85.55 -14.20
C VAL A 40 79.34 -85.45 -13.77
N LYS A 41 79.82 -86.39 -12.95
CA LYS A 41 81.18 -86.34 -12.35
C LYS A 41 81.89 -87.70 -12.32
N VAL A 42 83.22 -87.70 -12.44
CA VAL A 42 84.06 -88.89 -12.23
C VAL A 42 84.12 -89.23 -10.74
N ASP A 43 83.92 -90.51 -10.37
CA ASP A 43 83.70 -90.94 -8.98
C ASP A 43 84.81 -91.86 -8.40
N GLN A 44 85.40 -92.77 -9.20
CA GLN A 44 86.51 -93.64 -8.76
C GLN A 44 87.58 -93.87 -9.86
N LEU A 45 88.85 -93.92 -9.46
CA LEU A 45 90.04 -94.18 -10.30
C LEU A 45 90.79 -95.45 -9.83
N PRO A 46 91.51 -96.20 -10.69
CA PRO A 46 92.30 -97.38 -10.30
C PRO A 46 93.41 -97.07 -9.27
N ALA A 47 93.66 -98.00 -8.34
CA ALA A 47 94.56 -97.79 -7.19
C ALA A 47 96.00 -97.41 -7.60
N ASN A 48 96.54 -96.35 -6.99
CA ASN A 48 97.86 -95.74 -7.22
C ASN A 48 98.02 -94.89 -8.50
N ALA A 49 96.95 -94.55 -9.24
CA ALA A 49 97.02 -93.65 -10.39
C ALA A 49 96.80 -92.17 -10.00
N VAL A 50 97.68 -91.25 -10.45
CA VAL A 50 97.54 -89.78 -10.30
C VAL A 50 97.17 -89.15 -11.65
N VAL A 51 96.03 -88.46 -11.71
CA VAL A 51 95.47 -87.89 -12.97
C VAL A 51 95.99 -86.48 -13.24
N ASN A 52 96.44 -86.24 -14.47
CA ASN A 52 96.94 -84.94 -14.98
C ASN A 52 95.86 -84.12 -15.69
N GLY A 53 94.78 -84.75 -16.18
CA GLY A 53 93.68 -84.02 -16.79
C GLY A 53 92.49 -84.89 -17.20
N TYR A 54 91.34 -84.25 -17.39
CA TYR A 54 90.13 -84.86 -17.95
C TYR A 54 89.79 -84.19 -19.27
N GLN A 55 89.08 -84.90 -20.13
CA GLN A 55 88.39 -84.32 -21.27
C GLN A 55 87.10 -85.11 -21.50
N TRP A 56 85.97 -84.41 -21.56
CA TRP A 56 84.70 -85.01 -21.95
C TRP A 56 84.54 -84.98 -23.46
N TYR A 57 83.95 -86.03 -24.00
CA TYR A 57 83.73 -86.21 -25.42
C TYR A 57 82.26 -86.53 -25.69
N TYR A 58 81.74 -86.02 -26.80
CA TYR A 58 80.61 -86.62 -27.49
C TYR A 58 81.11 -87.86 -28.23
N VAL A 59 80.35 -88.95 -28.14
CA VAL A 59 80.49 -90.08 -29.06
C VAL A 59 79.67 -89.72 -30.30
N GLU A 60 80.35 -89.48 -31.42
CA GLU A 60 79.73 -89.26 -32.71
C GLU A 60 79.88 -90.54 -33.55
N GLN A 61 78.76 -91.16 -33.92
CA GLN A 61 78.75 -92.17 -34.97
C GLN A 61 78.88 -91.44 -36.32
N ILE A 62 79.82 -91.88 -37.14
CA ILE A 62 79.93 -91.43 -38.53
C ILE A 62 79.37 -92.54 -39.41
N ASP A 63 78.15 -92.34 -39.89
CA ASP A 63 77.57 -93.19 -40.94
C ASP A 63 78.37 -92.95 -42.23
N SER A 64 79.17 -93.93 -42.63
CA SER A 64 79.84 -93.93 -43.94
C SER A 64 78.98 -94.70 -44.93
N GLU A 65 78.80 -94.19 -46.15
CA GLU A 65 77.94 -94.80 -47.19
C GLU A 65 78.27 -96.28 -47.51
N ASP A 66 79.46 -96.76 -47.10
CA ASP A 66 79.93 -98.13 -47.26
C ASP A 66 79.56 -99.08 -46.10
N GLY A 67 78.74 -98.65 -45.14
CA GLY A 67 78.10 -99.52 -44.14
C GLY A 67 79.05 -100.12 -43.09
N THR A 68 80.22 -99.51 -42.86
CA THR A 68 81.12 -99.83 -41.73
C THR A 68 81.04 -98.72 -40.70
N ASP A 69 80.30 -98.95 -39.60
CA ASP A 69 80.15 -97.97 -38.52
C ASP A 69 81.51 -97.72 -37.84
N THR A 70 82.04 -96.51 -38.00
CA THR A 70 83.20 -96.04 -37.24
C THR A 70 82.75 -94.96 -36.25
N THR A 71 82.95 -95.20 -34.96
CA THR A 71 82.69 -94.21 -33.90
C THR A 71 83.89 -93.28 -33.76
N THR A 72 83.67 -91.97 -33.81
CA THR A 72 84.69 -90.96 -33.50
C THR A 72 84.30 -90.17 -32.26
N ASN A 73 85.30 -89.76 -31.47
CA ASN A 73 85.06 -89.08 -30.21
C ASN A 73 85.41 -87.59 -30.36
N LYS A 74 84.40 -86.71 -30.29
CA LYS A 74 84.57 -85.26 -30.44
C LYS A 74 84.62 -84.57 -29.08
N PRO A 75 85.68 -83.81 -28.74
CA PRO A 75 85.79 -83.18 -27.42
C PRO A 75 84.67 -82.17 -27.22
N ILE A 76 84.02 -82.23 -26.06
CA ILE A 76 83.12 -81.19 -25.58
C ILE A 76 83.99 -79.99 -25.20
N ALA A 77 83.89 -78.92 -25.97
CA ALA A 77 84.74 -77.74 -25.82
C ALA A 77 84.70 -77.21 -24.38
N GLY A 78 85.87 -77.04 -23.75
CA GLY A 78 86.01 -76.51 -22.39
C GLY A 78 85.70 -77.50 -21.26
N ALA A 79 85.23 -78.71 -21.56
CA ALA A 79 84.92 -79.73 -20.57
C ALA A 79 86.17 -80.53 -20.16
N THR A 80 87.11 -79.89 -19.46
CA THR A 80 88.39 -80.49 -19.03
C THR A 80 88.44 -80.85 -17.53
N SER A 81 87.31 -80.70 -16.84
CA SER A 81 87.17 -80.98 -15.41
C SER A 81 86.63 -82.39 -15.15
N ALA A 82 86.83 -82.88 -13.92
CA ALA A 82 86.24 -84.12 -13.45
C ALA A 82 84.70 -84.09 -13.41
N ALA A 83 84.09 -82.90 -13.46
CA ALA A 83 82.64 -82.71 -13.53
C ALA A 83 82.23 -81.87 -14.75
N LEU A 84 81.08 -82.20 -15.34
CA LEU A 84 80.48 -81.51 -16.48
C LEU A 84 79.01 -81.22 -16.20
N THR A 85 78.62 -79.95 -16.24
CA THR A 85 77.20 -79.59 -16.42
C THR A 85 76.82 -79.91 -17.86
N VAL A 86 75.89 -80.82 -18.04
CA VAL A 86 75.47 -81.31 -19.35
C VAL A 86 74.87 -80.14 -20.16
N PRO A 87 75.51 -79.70 -21.25
CA PRO A 87 75.03 -78.54 -22.01
C PRO A 87 73.76 -78.89 -22.82
N VAL A 88 72.98 -77.89 -23.25
CA VAL A 88 71.75 -78.12 -24.06
C VAL A 88 72.07 -78.82 -25.38
N GLU A 89 73.27 -78.63 -25.91
CA GLU A 89 73.79 -79.28 -27.12
C GLU A 89 74.09 -80.77 -26.93
N ALA A 90 74.14 -81.25 -25.68
CA ALA A 90 74.31 -82.66 -25.35
C ALA A 90 73.00 -83.44 -25.33
N ALA A 91 71.83 -82.78 -25.39
CA ALA A 91 70.54 -83.45 -25.43
C ALA A 91 70.49 -84.53 -26.53
N GLY A 92 70.14 -85.77 -26.17
CA GLY A 92 70.06 -86.91 -27.10
C GLY A 92 71.41 -87.48 -27.55
N LYS A 93 72.54 -86.92 -27.11
CA LYS A 93 73.89 -87.39 -27.48
C LYS A 93 74.49 -88.26 -26.38
N THR A 94 75.43 -89.11 -26.77
CA THR A 94 76.20 -89.92 -25.83
C THR A 94 77.50 -89.22 -25.47
N ILE A 95 77.83 -89.18 -24.18
CA ILE A 95 79.05 -88.57 -23.67
C ILE A 95 79.88 -89.56 -22.86
N PHE A 96 81.19 -89.38 -22.85
CA PHE A 96 82.07 -90.07 -21.90
C PHE A 96 83.24 -89.16 -21.54
N VAL A 97 84.01 -89.55 -20.53
CA VAL A 97 85.21 -88.82 -20.11
C VAL A 97 86.44 -89.69 -20.23
N GLU A 98 87.52 -89.10 -20.70
CA GLU A 98 88.85 -89.66 -20.66
C GLU A 98 89.66 -88.97 -19.56
N ALA A 99 90.19 -89.74 -18.63
CA ALA A 99 91.13 -89.30 -17.61
C ALA A 99 92.55 -89.73 -18.00
N THR A 100 93.47 -88.77 -18.11
CA THR A 100 94.88 -89.04 -18.47
C THR A 100 95.77 -88.88 -17.24
N THR A 101 96.59 -89.88 -16.91
CA THR A 101 97.53 -89.82 -15.78
C THR A 101 98.78 -89.02 -16.07
N THR A 102 99.53 -88.68 -15.02
CA THR A 102 100.86 -88.04 -15.12
C THR A 102 101.87 -88.87 -15.91
N GLU A 103 101.68 -90.20 -15.98
CA GLU A 103 102.49 -91.13 -16.79
C GLU A 103 101.98 -91.28 -18.24
N GLY A 104 100.91 -90.57 -18.60
CA GLY A 104 100.33 -90.59 -19.95
C GLY A 104 99.39 -91.77 -20.23
N LYS A 105 99.05 -92.61 -19.23
CA LYS A 105 98.02 -93.65 -19.39
C LYS A 105 96.63 -93.01 -19.40
N LYS A 106 95.78 -93.48 -20.32
CA LYS A 106 94.42 -92.99 -20.51
C LYS A 106 93.41 -94.01 -20.01
N TYR A 107 92.44 -93.53 -19.23
CA TYR A 107 91.31 -94.31 -18.77
C TYR A 107 90.02 -93.68 -19.28
N GLN A 108 89.14 -94.48 -19.87
CA GLN A 108 87.87 -94.01 -20.39
C GLN A 108 86.72 -94.50 -19.51
N SER A 109 85.70 -93.65 -19.35
CA SER A 109 84.45 -94.06 -18.75
C SER A 109 83.56 -94.78 -19.75
N ALA A 110 82.60 -95.56 -19.24
CA ALA A 110 81.50 -96.04 -20.07
C ALA A 110 80.76 -94.84 -20.71
N PRO A 111 80.37 -94.93 -22.00
CA PRO A 111 79.52 -93.94 -22.63
C PRO A 111 78.15 -93.82 -21.95
N ARG A 112 77.67 -92.58 -21.79
CA ARG A 112 76.40 -92.23 -21.15
C ARG A 112 75.55 -91.40 -22.09
N THR A 113 74.39 -91.92 -22.49
CA THR A 113 73.43 -91.21 -23.34
C THR A 113 72.63 -90.20 -22.52
N ILE A 114 72.71 -88.92 -22.90
CA ILE A 114 71.93 -87.82 -22.35
C ILE A 114 70.53 -87.84 -22.92
N GLN A 115 69.53 -87.65 -22.07
CA GLN A 115 68.13 -87.60 -22.44
C GLN A 115 67.87 -86.45 -23.42
N GLN A 116 67.05 -86.73 -24.42
CA GLN A 116 66.61 -85.74 -25.39
C GLN A 116 65.60 -84.77 -24.73
N LEU A 117 65.71 -83.47 -25.04
CA LEU A 117 64.74 -82.49 -24.58
C LEU A 117 63.37 -82.75 -25.23
N ASN A 118 62.34 -82.86 -24.41
CA ASN A 118 60.94 -83.01 -24.77
C ASN A 118 60.16 -81.76 -24.34
N LEU A 119 60.21 -80.74 -25.19
CA LEU A 119 59.70 -79.40 -24.90
C LEU A 119 58.18 -79.29 -25.04
N THR A 120 57.55 -78.51 -24.16
CA THR A 120 56.15 -78.08 -24.23
C THR A 120 56.05 -76.56 -24.11
N ILE A 121 55.00 -75.97 -24.67
CA ILE A 121 54.70 -74.54 -24.58
C ILE A 121 53.26 -74.32 -24.12
N SER A 122 53.06 -73.36 -23.22
CA SER A 122 51.74 -73.04 -22.67
C SER A 122 50.80 -72.40 -23.70
N PRO A 123 49.46 -72.51 -23.54
CA PRO A 123 48.49 -71.91 -24.44
C PRO A 123 48.68 -70.39 -24.59
N LEU A 124 48.47 -69.89 -25.81
CA LEU A 124 48.62 -68.47 -26.14
C LEU A 124 47.38 -67.66 -25.73
N THR A 125 47.61 -66.45 -25.23
CA THR A 125 46.57 -65.44 -24.99
C THR A 125 46.83 -64.20 -25.84
N LEU A 126 45.76 -63.51 -26.24
CA LEU A 126 45.83 -62.28 -27.01
C LEU A 126 45.28 -61.12 -26.21
N GLU A 127 45.96 -59.97 -26.27
CA GLU A 127 45.57 -58.71 -25.62
C GLU A 127 45.60 -57.56 -26.62
N GLY A 128 45.03 -56.39 -26.27
CA GLY A 128 45.10 -55.17 -27.09
C GLY A 128 43.83 -54.80 -27.87
N TYR A 129 42.71 -55.46 -27.58
CA TYR A 129 41.40 -55.25 -28.22
C TYR A 129 40.28 -55.23 -27.18
N ALA A 130 39.14 -54.60 -27.50
CA ALA A 130 38.13 -54.21 -26.51
C ALA A 130 37.10 -55.31 -26.14
N THR A 131 36.91 -56.31 -27.00
CA THR A 131 35.88 -57.36 -26.86
C THR A 131 36.52 -58.72 -27.12
N SER A 132 36.23 -59.75 -26.32
CA SER A 132 36.98 -61.02 -26.31
C SER A 132 37.13 -61.74 -27.67
N ASP A 133 36.31 -61.40 -28.68
CA ASP A 133 36.23 -62.16 -29.93
C ASP A 133 36.43 -61.29 -31.20
N PHE A 134 36.57 -59.96 -31.05
CA PHE A 134 36.64 -59.03 -32.19
C PHE A 134 37.74 -57.97 -32.09
N VAL A 135 38.26 -57.58 -33.25
CA VAL A 135 39.24 -56.49 -33.41
C VAL A 135 38.81 -55.55 -34.54
N ALA A 136 38.92 -54.25 -34.35
CA ALA A 136 38.58 -53.26 -35.37
C ALA A 136 39.80 -52.92 -36.26
N PRO A 137 39.59 -52.52 -37.52
CA PRO A 137 40.66 -52.00 -38.37
C PRO A 137 41.43 -50.85 -37.70
N GLY A 138 42.76 -50.97 -37.65
CA GLY A 138 43.65 -50.02 -37.00
C GLY A 138 44.03 -50.33 -35.54
N GLU A 139 43.46 -51.36 -34.92
CA GLU A 139 43.85 -51.82 -33.58
C GLU A 139 45.14 -52.67 -33.61
N THR A 140 45.88 -52.71 -32.50
CA THR A 140 47.10 -53.50 -32.34
C THR A 140 46.91 -54.58 -31.29
N ILE A 141 47.06 -55.84 -31.71
CA ILE A 141 46.96 -57.02 -30.84
C ILE A 141 48.36 -57.53 -30.45
N LYS A 142 48.47 -58.13 -29.28
CA LYS A 142 49.73 -58.60 -28.67
C LYS A 142 49.61 -60.04 -28.16
N VAL A 143 50.64 -60.84 -28.39
CA VAL A 143 50.74 -62.22 -27.88
C VAL A 143 51.31 -62.25 -26.47
N THR A 144 50.65 -62.99 -25.57
CA THR A 144 51.07 -63.28 -24.20
C THR A 144 50.92 -64.79 -23.87
N GLY A 145 51.48 -65.26 -22.74
CA GLY A 145 51.26 -66.62 -22.22
C GLY A 145 52.22 -67.75 -22.67
N ALA A 146 53.09 -67.52 -23.65
CA ALA A 146 53.93 -68.54 -24.29
C ALA A 146 55.11 -69.10 -23.44
N ASN A 147 54.86 -69.78 -22.32
CA ASN A 147 55.90 -70.33 -21.43
C ASN A 147 56.38 -71.74 -21.84
N VAL A 148 57.70 -71.97 -21.91
CA VAL A 148 58.33 -73.23 -22.38
C VAL A 148 58.90 -74.06 -21.23
N THR A 149 58.62 -75.36 -21.20
CA THR A 149 59.13 -76.31 -20.18
C THR A 149 59.54 -77.64 -20.81
N ASP A 150 60.38 -78.43 -20.13
CA ASP A 150 60.80 -79.77 -20.57
C ASP A 150 60.12 -80.87 -19.74
N ILE A 151 59.44 -81.81 -20.41
CA ILE A 151 58.76 -82.94 -19.75
C ILE A 151 59.78 -83.92 -19.15
N ALA A 152 60.97 -84.05 -19.76
CA ALA A 152 62.01 -84.97 -19.28
C ALA A 152 62.71 -84.48 -17.99
N GLY A 153 62.37 -83.28 -17.51
CA GLY A 153 62.80 -82.75 -16.22
C GLY A 153 63.95 -81.73 -16.28
N ALA A 154 64.44 -81.39 -17.48
CA ALA A 154 65.48 -80.37 -17.64
C ALA A 154 64.97 -78.98 -17.24
N LYS A 155 65.70 -78.31 -16.33
CA LYS A 155 65.38 -76.94 -15.92
C LYS A 155 65.99 -75.95 -16.90
N LEU A 156 65.17 -75.48 -17.84
CA LEU A 156 65.57 -74.54 -18.88
C LEU A 156 65.69 -73.11 -18.34
N GLN A 157 66.69 -72.37 -18.82
CA GLN A 157 66.86 -70.95 -18.51
C GLN A 157 66.28 -70.09 -19.64
N SER A 158 65.66 -68.94 -19.34
CA SER A 158 65.03 -68.08 -20.37
C SER A 158 66.01 -67.63 -21.47
N SER A 159 67.30 -67.46 -21.15
CA SER A 159 68.34 -67.14 -22.13
C SER A 159 68.66 -68.28 -23.10
N GLN A 160 68.22 -69.50 -22.82
CA GLN A 160 68.34 -70.66 -23.68
C GLN A 160 67.15 -70.79 -24.66
N ILE A 161 66.11 -69.93 -24.53
CA ILE A 161 64.87 -70.01 -25.29
C ILE A 161 64.77 -68.84 -26.26
N THR A 162 64.67 -69.15 -27.55
CA THR A 162 64.42 -68.14 -28.60
C THR A 162 63.01 -68.31 -29.16
N TYR A 163 62.20 -67.23 -29.12
CA TYR A 163 60.84 -67.21 -29.68
C TYR A 163 60.81 -66.61 -31.08
N SER A 164 59.96 -67.18 -31.93
CA SER A 164 59.57 -66.63 -33.23
C SER A 164 58.05 -66.71 -33.36
N TYR A 165 57.45 -65.65 -33.89
CA TYR A 165 56.00 -65.53 -34.05
C TYR A 165 55.69 -65.59 -35.54
N GLN A 166 54.52 -66.13 -35.87
CA GLN A 166 53.96 -66.00 -37.20
C GLN A 166 52.46 -65.80 -37.08
N TRP A 167 51.96 -64.72 -37.68
CA TRP A 167 50.53 -64.45 -37.78
C TRP A 167 49.96 -65.02 -39.07
N PHE A 168 48.69 -65.42 -39.02
CA PHE A 168 48.00 -66.10 -40.11
C PHE A 168 46.58 -65.54 -40.28
N TYR A 169 46.10 -65.52 -41.52
CA TYR A 169 44.66 -65.43 -41.79
C TYR A 169 44.07 -66.82 -41.78
N LYS A 170 42.99 -67.03 -41.03
CA LYS A 170 42.20 -68.26 -41.04
C LYS A 170 41.17 -68.18 -42.17
N LEU A 171 41.14 -69.21 -43.01
CA LEU A 171 40.34 -69.32 -44.24
C LEU A 171 39.29 -70.44 -44.17
N GLY A 172 39.07 -71.03 -42.99
CA GLY A 172 38.14 -72.14 -42.72
C GLY A 172 38.55 -72.91 -41.47
N ASP A 173 37.87 -74.02 -41.14
CA ASP A 173 38.13 -74.80 -39.90
C ASP A 173 39.56 -75.36 -39.84
N ASP A 174 40.12 -75.78 -40.99
CA ASP A 174 41.46 -76.38 -41.09
C ASP A 174 42.41 -75.66 -42.08
N ALA A 175 42.04 -74.47 -42.59
CA ALA A 175 42.81 -73.75 -43.60
C ALA A 175 43.29 -72.38 -43.11
N PHE A 176 44.57 -72.07 -43.32
CA PHE A 176 45.17 -70.79 -42.96
C PHE A 176 46.27 -70.37 -43.96
N THR A 177 46.53 -69.07 -44.07
CA THR A 177 47.61 -68.51 -44.88
C THR A 177 48.49 -67.56 -44.08
N ILE A 178 49.77 -67.49 -44.41
CA ILE A 178 50.77 -66.65 -43.74
C ILE A 178 50.47 -65.17 -43.99
N ILE A 179 50.51 -64.36 -42.94
CA ILE A 179 50.59 -62.91 -43.07
C ILE A 179 52.06 -62.55 -43.26
N GLU A 180 52.43 -62.27 -44.51
CA GLU A 180 53.81 -61.95 -44.89
C GLU A 180 54.39 -60.79 -44.05
N GLY A 181 55.58 -61.02 -43.50
CA GLY A 181 56.29 -60.06 -42.65
C GLY A 181 55.77 -59.93 -41.21
N ALA A 182 54.60 -60.50 -40.87
CA ALA A 182 54.05 -60.43 -39.52
C ALA A 182 54.71 -61.47 -38.59
N THR A 183 55.93 -61.16 -38.15
CA THR A 183 56.78 -62.06 -37.34
C THR A 183 57.05 -61.55 -35.92
N GLY A 184 56.44 -60.42 -35.55
CA GLY A 184 56.56 -59.82 -34.22
C GLY A 184 55.57 -60.39 -33.20
N SER A 185 55.83 -60.14 -31.92
CA SER A 185 54.91 -60.44 -30.81
C SER A 185 53.65 -59.55 -30.77
N THR A 186 53.53 -58.61 -31.72
CA THR A 186 52.37 -57.73 -31.90
C THR A 186 52.02 -57.64 -33.38
N TYR A 187 50.75 -57.35 -33.68
CA TYR A 187 50.26 -57.15 -35.03
C TYR A 187 49.20 -56.04 -35.06
N THR A 188 49.32 -55.10 -36.00
CA THR A 188 48.34 -54.02 -36.19
C THR A 188 47.45 -54.36 -37.37
N ILE A 189 46.14 -54.37 -37.14
CA ILE A 189 45.15 -54.64 -38.17
C ILE A 189 45.18 -53.50 -39.20
N PRO A 190 45.36 -53.77 -40.51
CA PRO A 190 45.30 -52.75 -41.53
C PRO A 190 43.97 -51.97 -41.50
N LYS A 191 44.01 -50.65 -41.72
CA LYS A 191 42.78 -49.81 -41.72
C LYS A 191 41.77 -50.24 -42.80
N ASN A 192 42.26 -50.82 -43.89
CA ASN A 192 41.49 -51.36 -45.01
C ASN A 192 41.32 -52.89 -44.92
N ALA A 193 41.51 -53.51 -43.75
CA ALA A 193 41.48 -54.96 -43.59
C ALA A 193 40.18 -55.61 -44.09
N ILE A 194 39.04 -54.98 -43.80
CA ILE A 194 37.73 -55.45 -44.28
C ILE A 194 37.65 -55.39 -45.82
N ASP A 195 38.13 -54.31 -46.42
CA ASP A 195 38.12 -54.13 -47.88
C ASP A 195 39.06 -55.13 -48.57
N GLN A 196 40.05 -55.65 -47.84
CA GLN A 196 40.98 -56.70 -48.26
C GLN A 196 40.48 -58.12 -47.95
N GLY A 197 39.27 -58.28 -47.42
CA GLY A 197 38.69 -59.59 -47.07
C GLY A 197 39.37 -60.29 -45.89
N ILE A 198 40.13 -59.54 -45.07
CA ILE A 198 40.73 -60.07 -43.84
C ILE A 198 39.62 -60.26 -42.82
N LYS A 199 39.40 -61.52 -42.41
CA LYS A 199 38.31 -61.88 -41.50
C LYS A 199 38.84 -62.42 -40.18
N ASP A 200 39.47 -63.58 -40.16
CA ASP A 200 39.83 -64.26 -38.92
C ASP A 200 41.36 -64.37 -38.81
N ILE A 201 41.91 -64.03 -37.64
CA ILE A 201 43.37 -63.98 -37.41
C ILE A 201 43.75 -64.89 -36.26
N ILE A 202 44.83 -65.65 -36.46
CA ILE A 202 45.44 -66.53 -35.46
C ILE A 202 46.96 -66.37 -35.48
N VAL A 203 47.63 -66.71 -34.39
CA VAL A 203 49.10 -66.67 -34.29
C VAL A 203 49.64 -68.00 -33.77
N ARG A 204 50.84 -68.35 -34.22
CA ARG A 204 51.60 -69.48 -33.70
C ARG A 204 52.96 -69.02 -33.22
N VAL A 205 53.42 -69.59 -32.11
CA VAL A 205 54.71 -69.29 -31.52
C VAL A 205 55.60 -70.52 -31.59
N LYS A 206 56.79 -70.36 -32.16
CA LYS A 206 57.82 -71.38 -32.17
C LYS A 206 58.93 -70.99 -31.21
N ALA A 207 59.21 -71.87 -30.25
CA ALA A 207 60.29 -71.71 -29.29
C ALA A 207 61.39 -72.75 -29.54
N LYS A 208 62.66 -72.31 -29.50
CA LYS A 208 63.84 -73.16 -29.75
C LYS A 208 64.77 -73.16 -28.55
N VAL A 209 65.26 -74.35 -28.16
CA VAL A 209 66.24 -74.58 -27.10
C VAL A 209 67.29 -75.59 -27.57
N GLY A 210 68.52 -75.13 -27.79
CA GLY A 210 69.55 -75.95 -28.44
C GLY A 210 69.11 -76.37 -29.85
N ALA A 211 69.15 -77.68 -30.12
CA ALA A 211 68.65 -78.26 -31.38
C ALA A 211 67.15 -78.60 -31.34
N SER A 212 66.54 -78.67 -30.15
CA SER A 212 65.12 -78.98 -29.98
C SER A 212 64.25 -77.74 -30.18
N PHE A 213 63.04 -77.92 -30.68
CA PHE A 213 62.05 -76.85 -30.79
C PHE A 213 60.65 -77.37 -30.46
N VAL A 214 59.79 -76.48 -30.03
CA VAL A 214 58.36 -76.72 -29.85
C VAL A 214 57.57 -75.61 -30.53
N GLU A 215 56.46 -75.97 -31.14
CA GLU A 215 55.50 -75.04 -31.70
C GLU A 215 54.24 -75.09 -30.85
N SER A 216 53.68 -73.93 -30.53
CA SER A 216 52.40 -73.84 -29.85
C SER A 216 51.28 -74.34 -30.73
N ASP A 217 50.13 -74.64 -30.13
CA ASP A 217 48.87 -74.60 -30.85
C ASP A 217 48.60 -73.16 -31.33
N PHE A 218 47.66 -73.01 -32.26
CA PHE A 218 47.20 -71.68 -32.66
C PHE A 218 46.55 -70.97 -31.48
N SER A 219 46.67 -69.65 -31.44
CA SER A 219 45.88 -68.82 -30.53
C SER A 219 44.38 -69.00 -30.74
N ALA A 220 43.59 -68.53 -29.78
CA ALA A 220 42.18 -68.27 -30.03
C ALA A 220 42.00 -67.39 -31.27
N GLU A 221 40.94 -67.64 -32.02
CA GLU A 221 40.55 -66.88 -33.20
C GLU A 221 40.03 -65.51 -32.80
N ILE A 222 40.46 -64.48 -33.52
CA ILE A 222 39.90 -63.13 -33.40
C ILE A 222 39.41 -62.67 -34.76
N THR A 223 38.15 -62.21 -34.81
CA THR A 223 37.52 -61.73 -36.03
C THR A 223 37.69 -60.22 -36.20
N VAL A 224 38.12 -59.79 -37.39
CA VAL A 224 38.18 -58.38 -37.80
C VAL A 224 36.79 -57.92 -38.22
N SER A 225 36.22 -56.91 -37.55
CA SER A 225 34.87 -56.43 -37.84
C SER A 225 34.71 -54.91 -37.61
N LYS A 226 33.86 -54.28 -38.43
CA LYS A 226 33.33 -52.91 -38.19
C LYS A 226 31.94 -52.92 -37.54
N GLU A 227 31.33 -54.09 -37.39
CA GLU A 227 29.95 -54.26 -36.93
C GLU A 227 29.65 -53.54 -35.60
N PRO A 228 30.53 -53.56 -34.56
CA PRO A 228 30.26 -52.82 -33.33
C PRO A 228 30.22 -51.30 -33.53
N ILE A 229 31.05 -50.75 -34.42
CA ILE A 229 31.11 -49.33 -34.76
C ILE A 229 29.88 -48.93 -35.59
N ASP A 230 29.53 -49.71 -36.61
CA ASP A 230 28.39 -49.44 -37.49
C ASP A 230 27.06 -49.56 -36.73
N THR A 231 26.94 -50.58 -35.87
CA THR A 231 25.77 -50.77 -35.00
C THR A 231 25.60 -49.59 -34.05
N LEU A 232 26.68 -49.14 -33.41
CA LEU A 232 26.64 -47.97 -32.53
C LEU A 232 26.30 -46.69 -33.32
N THR A 233 26.93 -46.47 -34.47
CA THR A 233 26.68 -45.31 -35.34
C THR A 233 25.22 -45.24 -35.76
N ASN A 234 24.63 -46.37 -36.17
CA ASN A 234 23.21 -46.44 -36.56
C ASN A 234 22.28 -46.28 -35.36
N ALA A 235 22.62 -46.84 -34.20
CA ALA A 235 21.84 -46.64 -32.97
C ALA A 235 21.85 -45.19 -32.50
N ILE A 236 22.96 -44.47 -32.66
CA ILE A 236 23.04 -43.02 -32.39
C ILE A 236 22.19 -42.24 -33.40
N LYS A 237 22.18 -42.61 -34.69
CA LYS A 237 21.28 -41.98 -35.68
C LYS A 237 19.81 -42.18 -35.33
N ALA A 238 19.45 -43.36 -34.83
CA ALA A 238 18.08 -43.71 -34.45
C ALA A 238 17.57 -42.96 -33.19
N LEU A 239 18.44 -42.19 -32.51
CA LEU A 239 18.00 -41.28 -31.45
C LEU A 239 17.10 -40.17 -31.98
N PHE A 240 17.21 -39.81 -33.25
CA PHE A 240 16.35 -38.80 -33.88
C PHE A 240 15.17 -39.45 -34.61
N ALA A 241 13.99 -38.87 -34.44
CA ALA A 241 12.87 -39.09 -35.35
C ALA A 241 13.01 -38.21 -36.60
N ASN A 242 13.53 -36.99 -36.41
CA ASN A 242 13.92 -36.03 -37.45
C ASN A 242 14.94 -35.03 -36.85
N ASP A 243 15.44 -34.10 -37.68
CA ASP A 243 16.47 -33.11 -37.29
C ASP A 243 16.11 -32.24 -36.06
N HIS A 244 14.83 -32.17 -35.68
CA HIS A 244 14.32 -31.29 -34.61
C HIS A 244 13.61 -32.07 -33.49
N GLN A 245 13.63 -33.40 -33.54
CA GLN A 245 12.88 -34.24 -32.60
C GLN A 245 13.64 -35.53 -32.27
N TYR A 246 13.82 -35.79 -30.98
CA TYR A 246 14.25 -37.09 -30.50
C TYR A 246 13.15 -38.12 -30.71
N ASN A 247 13.55 -39.36 -31.02
CA ASN A 247 12.66 -40.51 -31.05
C ASN A 247 12.40 -40.98 -29.62
N VAL A 248 11.50 -40.29 -28.92
CA VAL A 248 11.20 -40.50 -27.50
C VAL A 248 9.71 -40.74 -27.28
N SER A 249 9.41 -41.79 -26.53
CA SER A 249 8.06 -42.09 -26.04
C SER A 249 7.95 -41.98 -24.52
N ASN A 250 9.09 -42.05 -23.82
CA ASN A 250 9.21 -41.94 -22.37
C ASN A 250 10.61 -41.42 -22.02
N LEU A 251 10.69 -40.37 -21.20
CA LEU A 251 11.95 -39.71 -20.86
C LEU A 251 12.94 -40.62 -20.13
N GLU A 252 12.49 -41.40 -19.14
CA GLU A 252 13.37 -42.28 -18.36
C GLU A 252 13.89 -43.45 -19.22
N ALA A 253 13.05 -43.98 -20.11
CA ALA A 253 13.49 -44.99 -21.08
C ALA A 253 14.53 -44.42 -22.06
N PHE A 254 14.32 -43.21 -22.56
CA PHE A 254 15.28 -42.54 -23.44
C PHE A 254 16.59 -42.20 -22.73
N LYS A 255 16.54 -41.72 -21.47
CA LYS A 255 17.71 -41.52 -20.61
C LYS A 255 18.52 -42.81 -20.44
N ALA A 256 17.84 -43.93 -20.18
CA ALA A 256 18.49 -45.24 -20.09
C ALA A 256 19.10 -45.67 -21.43
N GLN A 257 18.41 -45.45 -22.55
CA GLN A 257 18.91 -45.75 -23.90
C GLN A 257 20.19 -44.95 -24.21
N VAL A 258 20.16 -43.64 -23.99
CA VAL A 258 21.31 -42.75 -24.24
C VAL A 258 22.49 -43.14 -23.34
N ALA A 259 22.26 -43.41 -22.05
CA ALA A 259 23.30 -43.89 -21.14
C ALA A 259 23.89 -45.25 -21.55
N ALA A 260 23.06 -46.16 -22.07
CA ALA A 260 23.53 -47.45 -22.58
C ALA A 260 24.39 -47.29 -23.85
N LEU A 261 24.03 -46.38 -24.75
CA LEU A 261 24.85 -46.06 -25.93
C LEU A 261 26.19 -45.41 -25.52
N GLU A 262 26.18 -44.55 -24.50
CA GLU A 262 27.41 -43.98 -23.94
C GLU A 262 28.30 -45.07 -23.34
N GLY A 263 27.73 -46.01 -22.58
CA GLY A 263 28.46 -47.18 -22.07
C GLY A 263 29.11 -48.01 -23.18
N LYS A 264 28.36 -48.26 -24.28
CA LYS A 264 28.88 -48.95 -25.47
C LYS A 264 30.02 -48.17 -26.13
N TYR A 265 29.89 -46.85 -26.26
CA TYR A 265 30.96 -46.00 -26.78
C TYR A 265 32.19 -46.05 -25.87
N GLN A 266 32.02 -45.94 -24.56
CA GLN A 266 33.14 -45.92 -23.62
C GLN A 266 33.92 -47.23 -23.57
N ALA A 267 33.25 -48.37 -23.80
CA ALA A 267 33.86 -49.68 -23.91
C ALA A 267 34.74 -49.88 -25.16
N LEU A 268 34.62 -49.02 -26.18
CA LEU A 268 35.47 -49.08 -27.37
C LEU A 268 36.92 -48.68 -27.07
N SER A 269 37.86 -49.26 -27.83
CA SER A 269 39.25 -48.81 -27.82
C SER A 269 39.40 -47.37 -28.35
N PRO A 270 40.50 -46.67 -28.05
CA PRO A 270 40.75 -45.32 -28.59
C PRO A 270 40.67 -45.24 -30.12
N ALA A 271 41.14 -46.27 -30.84
CA ALA A 271 41.09 -46.32 -32.30
C ALA A 271 39.65 -46.51 -32.82
N ALA A 272 38.87 -47.39 -32.20
CA ALA A 272 37.47 -47.63 -32.55
C ALA A 272 36.58 -46.40 -32.25
N LYS A 273 36.83 -45.69 -31.14
CA LYS A 273 36.14 -44.42 -30.80
C LYS A 273 36.30 -43.35 -31.90
N GLY A 274 37.47 -43.26 -32.53
CA GLY A 274 37.75 -42.32 -33.62
C GLY A 274 36.94 -42.57 -34.90
N ASN A 275 36.39 -43.78 -35.07
CA ASN A 275 35.60 -44.17 -36.24
C ASN A 275 34.09 -43.94 -36.05
N VAL A 276 33.61 -43.60 -34.85
CA VAL A 276 32.19 -43.25 -34.58
C VAL A 276 31.97 -41.77 -34.90
N LEU A 277 31.69 -41.45 -36.16
CA LEU A 277 31.69 -40.07 -36.67
C LEU A 277 30.55 -39.19 -36.13
N ASN A 278 29.47 -39.76 -35.60
CA ASN A 278 28.30 -39.04 -35.09
C ASN A 278 28.23 -38.97 -33.56
N TYR A 279 29.35 -39.19 -32.85
CA TYR A 279 29.38 -39.16 -31.39
C TYR A 279 28.94 -37.80 -30.78
N ASP A 280 29.08 -36.69 -31.50
CA ASP A 280 28.57 -35.39 -31.06
C ASP A 280 27.05 -35.37 -30.84
N VAL A 281 26.30 -36.18 -31.60
CA VAL A 281 24.85 -36.36 -31.40
C VAL A 281 24.57 -37.00 -30.03
N LEU A 282 25.33 -38.03 -29.67
CA LEU A 282 25.18 -38.72 -28.40
C LEU A 282 25.54 -37.81 -27.21
N LYS A 283 26.65 -37.06 -27.33
CA LYS A 283 27.04 -36.04 -26.34
C LYS A 283 25.96 -34.98 -26.15
N ARG A 284 25.34 -34.53 -27.24
CA ARG A 284 24.24 -33.57 -27.19
C ARG A 284 23.01 -34.17 -26.49
N ALA A 285 22.62 -35.40 -26.85
CA ALA A 285 21.49 -36.09 -26.23
C ALA A 285 21.69 -36.29 -24.71
N LEU A 286 22.91 -36.64 -24.27
CA LEU A 286 23.26 -36.71 -22.84
C LEU A 286 23.05 -35.37 -22.13
N ALA A 287 23.55 -34.28 -22.72
CA ALA A 287 23.40 -32.94 -22.15
C ALA A 287 21.93 -32.48 -22.12
N ASP A 288 21.16 -32.78 -23.15
CA ASP A 288 19.75 -32.41 -23.25
C ASP A 288 18.87 -33.18 -22.24
N VAL A 289 19.13 -34.48 -22.06
CA VAL A 289 18.48 -35.29 -21.03
C VAL A 289 18.81 -34.78 -19.62
N GLU A 290 20.05 -34.41 -19.35
CA GLU A 290 20.44 -33.81 -18.07
C GLU A 290 19.73 -32.47 -17.84
N LEU A 291 19.67 -31.61 -18.86
CA LEU A 291 19.03 -30.30 -18.78
C LEU A 291 17.53 -30.41 -18.48
N VAL A 292 16.81 -31.26 -19.22
CA VAL A 292 15.37 -31.50 -19.01
C VAL A 292 15.10 -32.24 -17.71
N GLY A 293 15.97 -33.19 -17.33
CA GLY A 293 15.90 -33.86 -16.04
C GLY A 293 15.97 -32.89 -14.85
N LYS A 294 16.88 -31.90 -14.90
CA LYS A 294 16.97 -30.84 -13.88
C LYS A 294 15.70 -29.99 -13.79
N LEU A 295 14.99 -29.79 -14.90
CA LEU A 295 13.70 -29.08 -14.89
C LEU A 295 12.61 -29.92 -14.22
N ASN A 296 12.50 -31.20 -14.55
CA ASN A 296 11.57 -32.12 -13.89
C ASN A 296 11.83 -32.22 -12.38
N GLU A 297 13.09 -32.32 -11.96
CA GLU A 297 13.44 -32.29 -10.53
C GLU A 297 13.00 -31.01 -9.82
N LYS A 298 13.03 -29.85 -10.50
CA LYS A 298 12.48 -28.60 -9.94
C LYS A 298 10.96 -28.67 -9.79
N MET A 299 10.26 -29.26 -10.75
CA MET A 299 8.81 -29.47 -10.67
C MET A 299 8.43 -30.40 -9.51
N ASP A 300 9.17 -31.48 -9.31
CA ASP A 300 8.90 -32.44 -8.23
C ASP A 300 9.08 -31.80 -6.84
N LYS A 301 10.03 -30.86 -6.72
CA LYS A 301 10.32 -30.11 -5.48
C LYS A 301 9.38 -28.94 -5.22
N LEU A 302 8.34 -28.74 -6.04
CA LEU A 302 7.42 -27.61 -5.90
C LEU A 302 6.75 -27.57 -4.51
N GLY A 303 6.41 -28.74 -3.95
CA GLY A 303 5.80 -28.86 -2.62
C GLY A 303 6.71 -28.47 -1.44
N GLU A 304 8.03 -28.36 -1.69
CA GLU A 304 9.03 -27.97 -0.68
C GLU A 304 9.26 -26.44 -0.65
N VAL A 305 8.71 -25.69 -1.62
CA VAL A 305 8.91 -24.24 -1.74
C VAL A 305 7.92 -23.49 -0.85
N GLN A 306 8.43 -22.54 -0.06
CA GLN A 306 7.58 -21.64 0.73
C GLN A 306 6.61 -20.86 -0.16
N GLU A 307 5.34 -20.76 0.24
CA GLU A 307 4.26 -20.13 -0.52
C GLU A 307 4.61 -18.73 -1.05
N LYS A 308 5.28 -17.90 -0.24
CA LYS A 308 5.73 -16.54 -0.65
C LYS A 308 6.74 -16.53 -1.80
N ASN A 309 7.51 -17.62 -1.98
CA ASN A 309 8.55 -17.75 -3.01
C ASN A 309 8.07 -18.51 -4.24
N LEU A 310 6.91 -19.18 -4.16
CA LEU A 310 6.34 -20.01 -5.20
C LEU A 310 6.19 -19.28 -6.54
N PRO A 311 5.70 -18.02 -6.61
CA PRO A 311 5.58 -17.30 -7.89
C PRO A 311 6.92 -17.07 -8.59
N LYS A 312 7.96 -16.76 -7.81
CA LYS A 312 9.32 -16.58 -8.35
C LYS A 312 9.88 -17.91 -8.85
N TYR A 313 9.68 -18.98 -8.08
CA TYR A 313 10.15 -20.31 -8.43
C TYR A 313 9.52 -20.85 -9.73
N ILE A 314 8.20 -20.68 -9.89
CA ILE A 314 7.47 -21.02 -11.12
C ILE A 314 8.01 -20.20 -12.30
N LYS A 315 8.22 -18.89 -12.11
CA LYS A 315 8.76 -18.01 -13.15
C LYS A 315 10.15 -18.43 -13.62
N GLU A 316 11.04 -18.83 -12.70
CA GLU A 316 12.37 -19.33 -13.05
C GLU A 316 12.31 -20.65 -13.86
N MET A 317 11.34 -21.52 -13.59
CA MET A 317 11.11 -22.73 -14.41
C MET A 317 10.57 -22.39 -15.80
N GLU A 318 9.63 -21.45 -15.89
CA GLU A 318 9.10 -20.95 -17.16
C GLU A 318 10.20 -20.34 -18.03
N GLU A 319 11.04 -19.47 -17.44
CA GLU A 319 12.17 -18.85 -18.14
C GLU A 319 13.15 -19.90 -18.64
N ALA A 320 13.49 -20.90 -17.82
CA ALA A 320 14.39 -21.98 -18.20
C ALA A 320 13.80 -22.90 -19.28
N TYR A 321 12.52 -23.25 -19.20
CA TYR A 321 11.82 -24.01 -20.25
C TYR A 321 11.75 -23.23 -21.57
N GLY A 322 11.55 -21.90 -21.49
CA GLY A 322 11.52 -21.01 -22.64
C GLY A 322 12.87 -20.87 -23.38
N GLN A 323 13.99 -21.26 -22.76
CA GLN A 323 15.32 -21.29 -23.38
C GLN A 323 15.62 -22.62 -24.10
N LEU A 324 14.82 -23.66 -23.89
CA LEU A 324 15.02 -24.94 -24.57
C LEU A 324 14.79 -24.77 -26.07
N ASP A 325 15.60 -25.39 -26.92
CA ASP A 325 15.29 -25.49 -28.35
C ASP A 325 14.28 -26.61 -28.65
N LEU A 326 13.81 -26.71 -29.90
CA LEU A 326 12.82 -27.74 -30.29
C LEU A 326 13.27 -29.16 -29.97
N LEU A 327 14.56 -29.45 -30.19
CA LEU A 327 15.11 -30.77 -29.96
C LEU A 327 15.08 -31.11 -28.47
N GLN A 328 15.49 -30.18 -27.61
CA GLN A 328 15.36 -30.31 -26.15
C GLN A 328 13.91 -30.44 -25.69
N ARG A 329 13.00 -29.62 -26.23
CA ARG A 329 11.57 -29.69 -25.90
C ARG A 329 10.91 -30.99 -26.31
N SER A 330 11.42 -31.68 -27.34
CA SER A 330 10.89 -33.00 -27.73
C SER A 330 11.00 -34.07 -26.63
N LEU A 331 11.86 -33.85 -25.63
CA LEU A 331 11.99 -34.70 -24.45
C LEU A 331 10.84 -34.49 -23.43
N ASP A 332 10.09 -33.39 -23.53
CA ASP A 332 8.84 -33.19 -22.79
C ASP A 332 7.69 -33.90 -23.52
N VAL A 333 7.57 -35.21 -23.29
CA VAL A 333 6.61 -36.06 -23.99
C VAL A 333 5.18 -35.57 -23.74
N ASN A 334 4.43 -35.33 -24.83
CA ASN A 334 3.08 -34.77 -24.81
C ASN A 334 2.96 -33.38 -24.15
N ASP A 335 4.04 -32.60 -24.14
CA ASP A 335 4.10 -31.29 -23.47
C ASP A 335 3.68 -31.38 -21.97
N ALA A 336 3.94 -32.51 -21.29
CA ALA A 336 3.43 -32.78 -19.96
C ALA A 336 3.97 -31.80 -18.89
N PHE A 337 5.27 -31.49 -18.94
CA PHE A 337 5.90 -30.50 -18.08
C PHE A 337 5.35 -29.10 -18.38
N TYR A 338 5.26 -28.73 -19.66
CA TYR A 338 4.69 -27.44 -20.07
C TYR A 338 3.23 -27.29 -19.60
N ASN A 339 2.40 -28.31 -19.78
CA ASN A 339 1.02 -28.33 -19.31
C ASN A 339 0.92 -28.24 -17.78
N SER A 340 1.86 -28.85 -17.06
CA SER A 340 1.94 -28.74 -15.59
C SER A 340 2.32 -27.32 -15.17
N LEU A 341 3.33 -26.70 -15.80
CA LEU A 341 3.68 -25.29 -15.59
C LEU A 341 2.50 -24.36 -15.87
N LYS A 342 1.81 -24.58 -16.99
CA LYS A 342 0.61 -23.83 -17.39
C LYS A 342 -0.49 -23.90 -16.33
N ASN A 343 -0.74 -25.08 -15.78
CA ASN A 343 -1.77 -25.26 -14.74
C ASN A 343 -1.37 -24.65 -13.39
N LEU A 344 -0.07 -24.46 -13.13
CA LEU A 344 0.44 -23.77 -11.94
C LEU A 344 0.40 -22.25 -12.06
N GLN A 345 0.31 -21.71 -13.28
CA GLN A 345 0.11 -20.30 -13.50
C GLN A 345 -1.33 -19.92 -13.14
N ASN A 346 -1.51 -19.45 -11.91
CA ASN A 346 -2.71 -18.71 -11.54
C ASN A 346 -2.75 -17.43 -12.40
N GLU A 347 -3.75 -17.34 -13.27
CA GLU A 347 -4.07 -16.06 -13.90
C GLU A 347 -4.25 -15.01 -12.81
N PRO A 348 -3.71 -13.81 -13.03
CA PRO A 348 -3.50 -12.89 -11.93
C PRO A 348 -4.83 -12.54 -11.27
N ASN A 349 -4.78 -12.55 -9.94
CA ASN A 349 -5.77 -12.04 -8.99
C ASN A 349 -6.24 -10.60 -9.32
N ASP A 350 -5.54 -9.93 -10.24
CA ASP A 350 -5.82 -8.65 -10.87
C ASP A 350 -7.29 -8.43 -11.28
N LEU A 351 -8.01 -9.42 -11.84
CA LEU A 351 -9.40 -9.18 -12.26
C LEU A 351 -10.34 -9.01 -11.06
N ALA A 352 -10.10 -9.73 -9.96
CA ALA A 352 -10.83 -9.55 -8.72
C ALA A 352 -10.51 -8.19 -8.09
N GLU A 353 -9.23 -7.78 -8.13
CA GLU A 353 -8.81 -6.46 -7.65
C GLU A 353 -9.40 -5.32 -8.49
N VAL A 354 -9.51 -5.45 -9.83
CA VAL A 354 -10.16 -4.44 -10.68
C VAL A 354 -11.65 -4.34 -10.39
N LYS A 355 -12.35 -5.48 -10.21
CA LYS A 355 -13.76 -5.48 -9.79
C LYS A 355 -13.93 -4.77 -8.45
N GLU A 356 -13.01 -5.00 -7.52
CA GLU A 356 -13.03 -4.35 -6.21
C GLU A 356 -12.72 -2.85 -6.31
N VAL A 357 -11.78 -2.42 -7.15
CA VAL A 357 -11.56 -0.99 -7.45
C VAL A 357 -12.83 -0.34 -8.01
N ARG A 358 -13.55 -1.01 -8.92
CA ARG A 358 -14.82 -0.51 -9.46
C ARG A 358 -15.88 -0.36 -8.37
N ARG A 359 -16.03 -1.37 -7.51
CA ARG A 359 -16.93 -1.33 -6.34
C ARG A 359 -16.57 -0.17 -5.41
N LEU A 360 -15.28 0.02 -5.10
CA LEU A 360 -14.80 1.09 -4.23
C LEU A 360 -15.02 2.48 -4.85
N ASN A 361 -14.75 2.65 -6.14
CA ASN A 361 -15.00 3.91 -6.84
C ASN A 361 -16.49 4.29 -6.79
N GLN A 362 -17.38 3.32 -6.97
CA GLN A 362 -18.82 3.51 -6.82
C GLN A 362 -19.19 3.85 -5.38
N ALA A 363 -18.68 3.10 -4.40
CA ALA A 363 -18.95 3.32 -2.98
C ALA A 363 -18.52 4.73 -2.53
N ILE A 364 -17.37 5.23 -3.00
CA ILE A 364 -16.88 6.59 -2.69
C ILE A 364 -17.82 7.67 -3.25
N VAL A 365 -18.28 7.53 -4.49
CA VAL A 365 -19.22 8.49 -5.09
C VAL A 365 -20.59 8.42 -4.43
N GLN A 366 -21.04 7.22 -4.05
CA GLN A 366 -22.30 6.97 -3.33
C GLN A 366 -22.30 7.47 -1.88
N LEU A 367 -21.17 7.96 -1.34
CA LEU A 367 -21.18 8.71 -0.09
C LEU A 367 -21.98 10.02 -0.22
N LEU A 368 -22.16 10.53 -1.45
CA LEU A 368 -22.85 11.77 -1.74
C LEU A 368 -24.22 11.50 -2.37
N ALA A 369 -25.24 12.20 -1.88
CA ALA A 369 -26.55 12.33 -2.50
C ALA A 369 -26.73 13.75 -3.07
N TYR A 370 -27.50 13.84 -4.15
CA TYR A 370 -27.75 15.07 -4.89
C TYR A 370 -29.25 15.32 -4.99
N GLU A 371 -29.79 16.07 -4.03
CA GLU A 371 -31.23 16.33 -3.88
C GLU A 371 -31.50 17.82 -3.86
N ASN A 372 -32.58 18.26 -4.51
CA ASN A 372 -33.04 19.66 -4.50
C ASN A 372 -31.95 20.69 -4.86
N ALA A 373 -31.09 20.35 -5.83
CA ALA A 373 -29.91 21.13 -6.22
C ALA A 373 -28.96 21.44 -5.04
N ARG A 374 -28.76 20.46 -4.14
CA ARG A 374 -27.79 20.48 -3.05
C ARG A 374 -27.05 19.14 -2.96
N VAL A 375 -25.84 19.19 -2.39
CA VAL A 375 -25.04 18.01 -2.09
C VAL A 375 -25.17 17.70 -0.62
N GLN A 376 -25.47 16.45 -0.27
CA GLN A 376 -25.51 15.95 1.09
C GLN A 376 -24.80 14.60 1.21
N TYR A 377 -24.53 14.17 2.43
CA TYR A 377 -24.06 12.81 2.68
C TYR A 377 -25.25 11.86 2.72
N VAL A 378 -25.07 10.63 2.22
CA VAL A 378 -26.13 9.62 2.25
C VAL A 378 -26.48 9.22 3.69
N PRO A 379 -25.51 8.87 4.56
CA PRO A 379 -25.80 8.75 5.99
C PRO A 379 -26.10 10.13 6.59
N ALA A 380 -27.26 10.24 7.25
CA ALA A 380 -27.71 11.47 7.91
C ALA A 380 -27.11 11.66 9.31
N ASP A 381 -26.39 10.67 9.85
CA ASP A 381 -25.69 10.80 11.12
C ASP A 381 -24.17 10.60 10.94
N LYS A 382 -23.41 11.36 11.76
CA LYS A 382 -21.95 11.38 11.75
C LYS A 382 -21.33 9.99 11.96
N ASP A 383 -21.89 9.17 12.84
CA ASP A 383 -21.27 7.92 13.27
C ASP A 383 -21.44 6.82 12.22
N ALA A 384 -22.60 6.74 11.57
CA ALA A 384 -22.82 5.88 10.41
C ALA A 384 -21.92 6.30 9.23
N LEU A 385 -21.80 7.59 8.95
CA LEU A 385 -20.89 8.09 7.92
C LEU A 385 -19.44 7.73 8.23
N SER A 386 -19.01 7.89 9.48
CA SER A 386 -17.66 7.51 9.92
C SER A 386 -17.41 6.02 9.74
N LYS A 387 -18.34 5.15 10.15
CA LYS A 387 -18.21 3.69 9.98
C LYS A 387 -18.07 3.30 8.51
N LEU A 388 -18.88 3.90 7.64
CA LEU A 388 -18.85 3.63 6.20
C LEU A 388 -17.52 4.06 5.57
N VAL A 389 -17.02 5.26 5.91
CA VAL A 389 -15.71 5.73 5.42
C VAL A 389 -14.58 4.83 5.91
N THR A 390 -14.57 4.45 7.19
CA THR A 390 -13.55 3.54 7.73
C THR A 390 -13.58 2.17 7.03
N ALA A 391 -14.76 1.65 6.70
CA ALA A 391 -14.88 0.41 5.94
C ALA A 391 -14.31 0.55 4.51
N ILE A 392 -14.63 1.64 3.81
CA ILE A 392 -14.07 1.92 2.47
C ILE A 392 -12.54 2.03 2.54
N GLU A 393 -11.99 2.77 3.51
CA GLU A 393 -10.53 2.91 3.67
C GLU A 393 -9.84 1.58 4.01
N ALA A 394 -10.48 0.74 4.82
CA ALA A 394 -9.97 -0.60 5.14
C ALA A 394 -9.97 -1.50 3.90
N ASP A 395 -11.01 -1.43 3.06
CA ASP A 395 -11.08 -2.19 1.80
C ASP A 395 -10.06 -1.70 0.77
N ILE A 396 -9.84 -0.38 0.66
CA ILE A 396 -8.74 0.18 -0.15
C ILE A 396 -7.39 -0.36 0.34
N ALA A 397 -7.18 -0.46 1.66
CA ALA A 397 -5.93 -0.96 2.22
C ALA A 397 -5.67 -2.46 1.92
N LYS A 398 -6.72 -3.25 1.63
CA LYS A 398 -6.58 -4.67 1.23
C LYS A 398 -6.10 -4.84 -0.21
N LEU A 399 -6.33 -3.85 -1.08
CA LEU A 399 -5.83 -3.88 -2.46
C LEU A 399 -4.29 -3.91 -2.48
N SER A 400 -3.73 -4.52 -3.51
CA SER A 400 -2.30 -4.46 -3.78
C SER A 400 -1.88 -3.01 -4.13
N PRO A 401 -0.60 -2.64 -3.90
CA PRO A 401 -0.14 -1.25 -4.06
C PRO A 401 -0.45 -0.64 -5.43
N ASN A 402 -0.45 -1.45 -6.49
CA ASN A 402 -0.73 -1.02 -7.85
C ASN A 402 -2.20 -0.60 -8.04
N TYR A 403 -3.15 -1.32 -7.40
CA TYR A 403 -4.58 -1.03 -7.52
C TYR A 403 -5.08 0.03 -6.55
N ARG A 404 -4.41 0.24 -5.40
CA ARG A 404 -4.72 1.39 -4.51
C ARG A 404 -4.66 2.73 -5.24
N ALA A 405 -3.69 2.88 -6.15
CA ALA A 405 -3.53 4.09 -6.95
C ALA A 405 -4.63 4.25 -8.03
N ALA A 406 -5.32 3.17 -8.39
CA ALA A 406 -6.42 3.18 -9.35
C ALA A 406 -7.77 3.55 -8.71
N VAL A 407 -7.85 3.58 -7.37
CA VAL A 407 -9.04 4.06 -6.65
C VAL A 407 -9.15 5.57 -6.82
N GLN A 408 -10.25 6.01 -7.42
CA GLN A 408 -10.53 7.40 -7.77
C GLN A 408 -11.32 8.11 -6.68
N ASN A 409 -11.54 9.41 -6.86
CA ASN A 409 -12.40 10.23 -6.00
C ASN A 409 -12.04 10.23 -4.50
N GLN A 410 -10.82 9.80 -4.13
CA GLN A 410 -10.35 9.78 -2.74
C GLN A 410 -10.37 11.16 -2.06
N ALA A 411 -10.42 12.26 -2.82
CA ALA A 411 -10.65 13.59 -2.28
C ALA A 411 -11.99 13.68 -1.51
N ILE A 412 -13.02 12.95 -1.93
CA ILE A 412 -14.32 12.87 -1.24
C ILE A 412 -14.13 12.27 0.15
N LEU A 413 -13.33 11.21 0.29
CA LEU A 413 -13.03 10.60 1.60
C LEU A 413 -12.38 11.62 2.55
N LYS A 414 -11.39 12.38 2.05
CA LYS A 414 -10.73 13.44 2.83
C LYS A 414 -11.68 14.56 3.22
N GLU A 415 -12.57 14.96 2.31
CA GLU A 415 -13.63 15.95 2.58
C GLU A 415 -14.57 15.45 3.69
N VAL A 416 -15.05 14.21 3.60
CA VAL A 416 -15.91 13.60 4.61
C VAL A 416 -15.24 13.57 5.99
N GLN A 417 -13.99 13.14 6.06
CA GLN A 417 -13.24 13.10 7.33
C GLN A 417 -13.09 14.50 7.96
N ALA A 418 -12.84 15.52 7.14
CA ALA A 418 -12.75 16.90 7.61
C ALA A 418 -14.10 17.41 8.14
N ASP A 419 -15.20 17.09 7.45
CA ASP A 419 -16.55 17.46 7.86
C ASP A 419 -16.99 16.73 9.13
N ILE A 420 -16.72 15.42 9.26
CA ILE A 420 -16.92 14.65 10.51
C ILE A 420 -16.21 15.34 11.66
N LYS A 421 -14.91 15.64 11.53
CA LYS A 421 -14.12 16.29 12.58
C LYS A 421 -14.68 17.66 12.97
N LYS A 422 -15.21 18.42 12.01
CA LYS A 422 -15.86 19.71 12.28
C LYS A 422 -17.16 19.54 13.07
N VAL A 423 -17.97 18.54 12.73
CA VAL A 423 -19.19 18.22 13.46
C VAL A 423 -18.88 17.72 14.87
N GLU A 424 -17.84 16.92 15.07
CA GLU A 424 -17.38 16.52 16.41
C GLU A 424 -16.96 17.70 17.28
N GLN A 425 -16.24 18.66 16.70
CA GLN A 425 -15.85 19.89 17.39
C GLN A 425 -17.08 20.72 17.80
N PHE A 426 -18.10 20.75 16.94
CA PHE A 426 -19.38 21.39 17.26
C PHE A 426 -20.11 20.66 18.39
N ILE A 427 -20.25 19.33 18.31
CA ILE A 427 -20.90 18.52 19.35
C ILE A 427 -20.21 18.71 20.70
N LYS A 428 -18.88 18.68 20.77
CA LYS A 428 -18.11 18.94 22.00
C LYS A 428 -18.36 20.32 22.60
N SER A 429 -18.88 21.28 21.84
CA SER A 429 -19.23 22.59 22.40
C SER A 429 -20.41 22.53 23.37
N PHE A 430 -21.22 21.46 23.32
CA PHE A 430 -22.31 21.18 24.26
C PHE A 430 -21.82 20.74 25.64
N ASP A 431 -20.56 20.32 25.79
CA ASP A 431 -19.95 20.04 27.11
C ASP A 431 -20.00 21.28 28.04
N LYS A 432 -20.18 22.48 27.47
CA LYS A 432 -20.37 23.74 28.20
C LYS A 432 -21.75 23.88 28.83
N LEU A 433 -22.75 23.11 28.37
CA LEU A 433 -24.10 23.04 28.91
C LEU A 433 -24.16 21.97 30.01
N SER A 434 -23.51 22.23 31.15
CA SER A 434 -23.62 21.33 32.29
C SER A 434 -25.05 21.34 32.85
N SER A 435 -25.56 20.19 33.27
CA SER A 435 -26.90 20.00 33.85
C SER A 435 -27.20 20.86 35.08
N ASN A 436 -26.19 21.44 35.75
CA ASN A 436 -26.33 22.29 36.94
C ASN A 436 -25.98 23.78 36.69
N SER A 437 -25.90 24.23 35.44
CA SER A 437 -25.58 25.62 35.14
C SER A 437 -26.79 26.53 35.31
N ALA A 438 -26.60 27.70 35.96
CA ALA A 438 -27.66 28.71 36.11
C ALA A 438 -28.19 29.16 34.73
N PRO A 439 -29.48 29.54 34.60
CA PRO A 439 -30.10 29.91 33.32
C PRO A 439 -29.30 30.90 32.47
N ASN A 440 -28.76 31.96 33.08
CA ASN A 440 -27.96 32.96 32.37
C ASN A 440 -26.65 32.40 31.78
N LYS A 441 -26.05 31.39 32.41
CA LYS A 441 -24.87 30.67 31.90
C LYS A 441 -25.27 29.77 30.73
N GLN A 442 -26.44 29.13 30.80
CA GLN A 442 -26.99 28.33 29.70
C GLN A 442 -27.20 29.19 28.45
N VAL A 443 -27.90 30.34 28.57
CA VAL A 443 -28.12 31.27 27.44
C VAL A 443 -26.78 31.78 26.86
N THR A 444 -25.80 32.07 27.72
CA THR A 444 -24.47 32.52 27.27
C THR A 444 -23.71 31.44 26.50
N ALA A 445 -23.74 30.20 26.99
CA ALA A 445 -23.15 29.05 26.30
C ALA A 445 -23.88 28.76 24.99
N ALA A 446 -25.22 28.75 25.02
CA ALA A 446 -26.09 28.53 23.87
C ALA A 446 -25.80 29.54 22.74
N LYS A 447 -25.64 30.83 23.05
CA LYS A 447 -25.22 31.84 22.07
C LYS A 447 -23.91 31.49 21.36
N SER A 448 -22.93 30.97 22.10
CA SER A 448 -21.65 30.56 21.54
C SER A 448 -21.78 29.30 20.67
N ILE A 449 -22.60 28.35 21.11
CA ILE A 449 -22.90 27.11 20.38
C ILE A 449 -23.66 27.43 19.09
N ARG A 450 -24.71 28.24 19.14
CA ARG A 450 -25.45 28.75 17.97
C ARG A 450 -24.52 29.43 16.97
N SER A 451 -23.60 30.28 17.45
CA SER A 451 -22.61 30.92 16.59
C SER A 451 -21.64 29.93 15.93
N ALA A 452 -21.38 28.77 16.53
CA ALA A 452 -20.60 27.70 15.92
C ALA A 452 -21.44 26.88 14.92
N TYR A 453 -22.71 26.60 15.26
CA TYR A 453 -23.67 25.93 14.39
C TYR A 453 -23.89 26.68 13.07
N GLU A 454 -24.13 28.00 13.15
CA GLU A 454 -24.36 28.85 11.97
C GLU A 454 -23.14 28.96 11.03
N LYS A 455 -21.96 28.51 11.47
CA LYS A 455 -20.73 28.46 10.65
C LYS A 455 -20.54 27.11 9.97
N LEU A 456 -21.32 26.10 10.32
CA LEU A 456 -21.27 24.80 9.65
C LEU A 456 -21.76 24.95 8.20
N THR A 457 -21.12 24.19 7.31
CA THR A 457 -21.56 24.10 5.92
C THR A 457 -22.88 23.34 5.83
N TYR A 458 -23.57 23.42 4.70
CA TYR A 458 -24.83 22.68 4.51
C TYR A 458 -24.67 21.17 4.78
N LYS A 459 -23.61 20.54 4.25
CA LYS A 459 -23.32 19.11 4.47
C LYS A 459 -23.09 18.80 5.96
N GLN A 460 -22.35 19.65 6.66
CA GLN A 460 -22.03 19.45 8.08
C GLN A 460 -23.27 19.57 8.96
N VAL A 461 -24.18 20.51 8.67
CA VAL A 461 -25.45 20.68 9.41
C VAL A 461 -26.30 19.40 9.32
N GLN A 462 -26.35 18.75 8.16
CA GLN A 462 -27.13 17.52 7.98
C GLN A 462 -26.64 16.35 8.86
N LEU A 463 -25.39 16.37 9.33
CA LEU A 463 -24.82 15.33 10.19
C LEU A 463 -25.05 15.58 11.69
N VAL A 464 -25.61 16.74 12.04
CA VAL A 464 -25.93 17.09 13.44
C VAL A 464 -27.28 16.48 13.79
N ALA A 465 -27.29 15.55 14.73
CA ALA A 465 -28.53 14.94 15.20
C ALA A 465 -29.48 15.98 15.84
N ASP A 466 -30.77 15.82 15.59
CA ASP A 466 -31.83 16.72 16.09
C ASP A 466 -31.83 16.89 17.61
N THR A 467 -31.37 15.88 18.36
CA THR A 467 -31.23 15.95 19.82
C THR A 467 -30.33 17.10 20.27
N TYR A 468 -29.25 17.39 19.55
CA TYR A 468 -28.39 18.54 19.86
C TYR A 468 -29.07 19.87 19.54
N ILE A 469 -29.87 19.91 18.47
CA ILE A 469 -30.64 21.11 18.12
C ILE A 469 -31.70 21.40 19.19
N GLN A 470 -32.41 20.36 19.66
CA GLN A 470 -33.38 20.48 20.75
C GLN A 470 -32.71 20.95 22.05
N GLN A 471 -31.55 20.38 22.42
CA GLN A 471 -30.79 20.84 23.59
C GLN A 471 -30.36 22.31 23.47
N LEU A 472 -29.96 22.74 22.27
CA LEU A 472 -29.60 24.13 22.01
C LEU A 472 -30.81 25.06 22.19
N VAL A 473 -31.96 24.72 21.63
CA VAL A 473 -33.19 25.51 21.76
C VAL A 473 -33.62 25.65 23.22
N VAL A 474 -33.58 24.55 24.00
CA VAL A 474 -33.86 24.57 25.44
C VAL A 474 -32.91 25.52 26.18
N ALA A 475 -31.61 25.45 25.86
CA ALA A 475 -30.61 26.33 26.49
C ALA A 475 -30.75 27.81 26.08
N GLU A 476 -31.22 28.09 24.86
CA GLU A 476 -31.54 29.45 24.40
C GLU A 476 -32.74 30.04 25.14
N GLY A 477 -33.73 29.21 25.46
CA GLY A 477 -34.93 29.57 26.23
C GLY A 477 -34.79 29.47 27.74
N ALA A 478 -33.61 29.18 28.29
CA ALA A 478 -33.45 28.87 29.71
C ALA A 478 -33.91 30.01 30.67
N GLU A 479 -33.88 31.27 30.21
CA GLU A 479 -34.33 32.44 30.98
C GLU A 479 -35.81 32.83 30.73
N GLU A 480 -36.54 32.12 29.87
CA GLU A 480 -37.90 32.49 29.43
C GLU A 480 -38.89 32.60 30.59
N SER A 481 -38.88 31.63 31.51
CA SER A 481 -39.73 31.71 32.71
C SER A 481 -39.35 32.88 33.64
N GLN A 482 -38.07 33.28 33.69
CA GLN A 482 -37.63 34.43 34.49
C GLN A 482 -38.07 35.75 33.84
N ILE A 483 -38.01 35.83 32.52
CA ILE A 483 -38.51 36.96 31.73
C ILE A 483 -40.02 37.12 31.97
N ASP A 484 -40.78 36.04 31.80
CA ASP A 484 -42.25 36.06 31.96
C ASP A 484 -42.67 36.43 33.37
N ALA A 485 -42.02 35.86 34.39
CA ALA A 485 -42.31 36.17 35.78
C ALA A 485 -42.01 37.65 36.08
N LEU A 486 -40.87 38.15 35.63
CA LEU A 486 -40.48 39.55 35.86
C LEU A 486 -41.40 40.53 35.12
N ASN A 487 -41.79 40.23 33.87
CA ASN A 487 -42.75 41.06 33.14
C ASN A 487 -44.11 41.13 33.84
N ARG A 488 -44.64 39.98 34.30
CA ARG A 488 -45.88 39.95 35.10
C ARG A 488 -45.76 40.71 36.42
N ASP A 489 -44.64 40.56 37.13
CA ASP A 489 -44.37 41.28 38.38
C ASP A 489 -44.32 42.80 38.15
N ILE A 490 -43.67 43.24 37.07
CA ILE A 490 -43.61 44.65 36.68
C ILE A 490 -44.99 45.17 36.29
N GLU A 491 -45.70 44.48 35.41
CA GLU A 491 -47.04 44.86 34.95
C GLU A 491 -48.02 44.97 36.14
N SER A 492 -48.02 44.00 37.05
CA SER A 492 -48.85 44.02 38.26
C SER A 492 -48.54 45.18 39.20
N TYR A 493 -47.36 45.80 39.08
CA TYR A 493 -46.85 46.75 40.08
C TYR A 493 -46.70 48.18 39.57
N ILE A 494 -46.55 48.38 38.26
CA ILE A 494 -46.42 49.69 37.61
C ILE A 494 -47.20 49.80 36.29
N GLY A 495 -48.07 48.83 35.97
CA GLY A 495 -48.96 48.90 34.82
C GLY A 495 -49.98 50.05 34.91
N GLU A 496 -50.77 50.24 33.84
CA GLU A 496 -51.60 51.44 33.61
C GLU A 496 -52.54 51.81 34.79
N ASP A 497 -52.95 50.84 35.62
CA ASP A 497 -53.88 51.02 36.74
C ASP A 497 -53.27 50.79 38.15
N ALA A 498 -51.98 50.44 38.26
CA ALA A 498 -51.42 49.81 39.47
C ALA A 498 -50.22 50.54 40.10
N TYR A 499 -50.01 51.83 39.81
CA TYR A 499 -48.92 52.57 40.43
C TYR A 499 -49.17 52.70 41.96
N PRO A 500 -48.20 52.35 42.84
CA PRO A 500 -48.38 52.46 44.28
C PRO A 500 -48.37 53.94 44.71
N ILE A 501 -49.54 54.55 44.71
CA ILE A 501 -49.80 55.92 45.15
C ILE A 501 -50.24 55.84 46.62
N GLN A 502 -49.70 56.69 47.49
CA GLN A 502 -50.04 56.76 48.93
C GLN A 502 -49.78 55.47 49.73
N PRO A 503 -48.51 55.03 49.85
CA PRO A 503 -48.18 53.92 50.74
C PRO A 503 -48.49 54.26 52.21
N SER A 504 -48.60 53.25 53.07
CA SER A 504 -48.65 53.44 54.52
C SER A 504 -47.26 53.22 55.14
N VAL A 505 -47.08 53.65 56.39
CA VAL A 505 -45.86 53.34 57.17
C VAL A 505 -45.56 51.83 57.19
N SER A 506 -46.60 50.99 57.25
CA SER A 506 -46.48 49.53 57.32
C SER A 506 -46.15 48.89 55.97
N SER A 507 -46.59 49.48 54.85
CA SER A 507 -46.35 48.93 53.51
C SER A 507 -45.10 49.48 52.83
N TRP A 508 -44.56 50.63 53.28
CA TRP A 508 -43.43 51.32 52.67
C TRP A 508 -42.22 50.41 52.39
N GLN A 509 -41.73 49.68 53.40
CA GLN A 509 -40.54 48.85 53.24
C GLN A 509 -40.78 47.68 52.28
N SER A 510 -42.00 47.13 52.26
CA SER A 510 -42.39 46.11 51.29
C SER A 510 -42.29 46.67 49.86
N HIS A 511 -42.75 47.90 49.64
CA HIS A 511 -42.68 48.50 48.32
C HIS A 511 -41.24 48.72 47.83
N VAL A 512 -40.37 49.22 48.71
CA VAL A 512 -38.94 49.39 48.43
C VAL A 512 -38.27 48.04 48.11
N ASN A 513 -38.58 47.00 48.89
CA ASN A 513 -37.99 45.67 48.72
C ASN A 513 -38.45 45.01 47.40
N ASN A 514 -39.73 45.10 47.04
CA ASN A 514 -40.27 44.54 45.79
C ASN A 514 -39.62 45.18 44.55
N VAL A 515 -39.55 46.51 44.51
CA VAL A 515 -38.85 47.24 43.42
C VAL A 515 -37.36 46.89 43.39
N GLY A 516 -36.72 46.77 44.56
CA GLY A 516 -35.34 46.32 44.69
C GLY A 516 -35.11 44.92 44.12
N ARG A 517 -36.02 43.98 44.41
CA ARG A 517 -35.99 42.59 43.90
C ARG A 517 -36.10 42.57 42.38
N MET A 518 -37.13 43.18 41.80
CA MET A 518 -37.35 43.21 40.35
C MET A 518 -36.15 43.82 39.59
N VAL A 519 -35.56 44.91 40.10
CA VAL A 519 -34.35 45.51 39.51
C VAL A 519 -33.14 44.57 39.62
N LYS A 520 -33.03 43.77 40.69
CA LYS A 520 -31.95 42.79 40.85
C LYS A 520 -32.14 41.60 39.89
N GLU A 521 -33.36 41.10 39.74
CA GLU A 521 -33.72 40.03 38.81
C GLU A 521 -33.43 40.45 37.37
N TYR A 522 -33.85 41.65 36.95
CA TYR A 522 -33.50 42.23 35.64
C TYR A 522 -31.98 42.21 35.39
N LYS A 523 -31.18 42.61 36.38
CA LYS A 523 -29.71 42.64 36.28
C LYS A 523 -29.06 41.25 36.26
N GLY A 524 -29.78 40.23 36.71
CA GLY A 524 -29.33 38.84 36.67
C GLY A 524 -29.48 38.19 35.29
N LEU A 525 -30.37 38.72 34.46
CA LEU A 525 -30.63 38.25 33.10
C LEU A 525 -29.46 38.56 32.15
N THR A 526 -29.31 37.74 31.11
CA THR A 526 -28.39 38.10 30.02
C THR A 526 -28.87 39.35 29.27
N LYS A 527 -27.96 40.06 28.60
CA LYS A 527 -28.28 41.30 27.87
C LYS A 527 -29.41 41.14 26.85
N THR A 528 -29.48 39.98 26.19
CA THR A 528 -30.52 39.70 25.19
C THR A 528 -31.87 39.47 25.86
N SER A 529 -31.90 38.70 26.94
CA SER A 529 -33.10 38.46 27.75
C SER A 529 -33.63 39.72 28.42
N ALA A 530 -32.74 40.53 29.00
CA ALA A 530 -33.10 41.81 29.62
C ALA A 530 -33.75 42.79 28.63
N ALA A 531 -33.43 42.71 27.33
CA ALA A 531 -34.06 43.55 26.30
C ALA A 531 -35.52 43.18 26.02
N GLN A 532 -35.99 42.01 26.49
CA GLN A 532 -37.38 41.57 26.39
C GLN A 532 -38.24 42.02 27.58
N ILE A 533 -37.63 42.68 28.58
CA ILE A 533 -38.36 43.20 29.74
C ILE A 533 -39.06 44.51 29.39
N THR A 534 -40.38 44.52 29.51
CA THR A 534 -41.22 45.71 29.27
C THR A 534 -41.19 46.63 30.50
N ASP A 535 -41.38 47.94 30.27
CA ASP A 535 -41.51 48.97 31.32
C ASP A 535 -40.41 49.06 32.39
N TYR A 536 -39.26 48.42 32.17
CA TYR A 536 -38.11 48.49 33.08
C TYR A 536 -37.65 49.94 33.34
N THR A 537 -37.81 50.84 32.37
CA THR A 537 -37.47 52.27 32.56
C THR A 537 -38.38 52.92 33.62
N SER A 538 -39.66 52.59 33.61
CA SER A 538 -40.65 53.04 34.60
C SER A 538 -40.33 52.45 35.98
N LEU A 539 -39.93 51.18 36.05
CA LEU A 539 -39.48 50.53 37.30
C LEU A 539 -38.25 51.22 37.91
N VAL A 540 -37.24 51.53 37.10
CA VAL A 540 -36.04 52.26 37.55
C VAL A 540 -36.38 53.69 37.98
N THR A 541 -37.38 54.31 37.36
CA THR A 541 -37.86 55.64 37.73
C THR A 541 -38.54 55.59 39.09
N LEU A 542 -39.47 54.64 39.31
CA LEU A 542 -40.08 54.39 40.62
C LEU A 542 -39.02 54.10 41.70
N GLN A 543 -37.98 53.31 41.40
CA GLN A 543 -36.88 53.08 42.35
C GLN A 543 -36.20 54.39 42.78
N LYS A 544 -36.03 55.34 41.87
CA LYS A 544 -35.45 56.66 42.19
C LYS A 544 -36.43 57.50 42.99
N ASP A 545 -37.70 57.49 42.61
CA ASP A 545 -38.76 58.25 43.26
C ASP A 545 -38.97 57.80 44.71
N LEU A 546 -38.98 56.48 44.96
CA LEU A 546 -39.01 55.91 46.31
C LEU A 546 -37.81 56.38 47.15
N LYS A 547 -36.59 56.39 46.60
CA LYS A 547 -35.39 56.89 47.32
C LYS A 547 -35.45 58.39 47.61
N VAL A 548 -36.08 59.17 46.72
CA VAL A 548 -36.26 60.61 46.91
C VAL A 548 -37.32 60.88 47.99
N ALA A 549 -38.46 60.19 47.93
CA ALA A 549 -39.51 60.26 48.93
C ALA A 549 -38.99 59.78 50.30
N GLU A 550 -38.20 58.70 50.38
CA GLU A 550 -37.61 58.20 51.63
C GLU A 550 -36.80 59.27 52.38
N LYS A 551 -36.06 60.11 51.65
CA LYS A 551 -35.29 61.21 52.26
C LYS A 551 -36.20 62.27 52.88
N VAL A 552 -37.33 62.56 52.24
CA VAL A 552 -38.31 63.53 52.73
C VAL A 552 -39.10 62.95 53.90
N ILE A 553 -39.54 61.69 53.82
CA ILE A 553 -40.17 60.94 54.93
C ILE A 553 -39.28 61.02 56.17
N LYS A 554 -37.98 60.70 56.05
CA LYS A 554 -37.02 60.80 57.17
C LYS A 554 -36.83 62.23 57.69
N SER A 555 -36.94 63.24 56.82
CA SER A 555 -36.85 64.65 57.22
C SER A 555 -38.09 65.08 57.99
N ILE A 556 -39.27 64.62 57.57
CA ILE A 556 -40.54 64.82 58.28
C ILE A 556 -40.51 64.12 59.63
N ASP A 557 -40.10 62.85 59.70
CA ASP A 557 -39.97 62.11 60.95
C ASP A 557 -39.01 62.81 61.92
N ALA A 558 -37.89 63.33 61.41
CA ALA A 558 -36.92 64.08 62.20
C ALA A 558 -37.51 65.40 62.72
N TYR A 559 -38.32 66.09 61.92
CA TYR A 559 -39.04 67.29 62.36
C TYR A 559 -40.10 66.96 63.41
N GLN A 560 -40.94 65.95 63.19
CA GLN A 560 -41.97 65.52 64.15
C GLN A 560 -41.35 65.16 65.50
N LYS A 561 -40.27 64.37 65.49
CA LYS A 561 -39.49 64.07 66.70
C LYS A 561 -38.94 65.33 67.37
N LEU A 562 -38.41 66.28 66.59
CA LEU A 562 -37.91 67.55 67.12
C LEU A 562 -39.03 68.40 67.75
N ALA A 563 -40.24 68.36 67.17
CA ALA A 563 -41.41 69.08 67.68
C ALA A 563 -41.90 68.55 69.03
N GLU A 564 -41.69 67.25 69.30
CA GLU A 564 -42.04 66.61 70.57
C GLU A 564 -41.02 66.84 71.70
N VAL A 565 -39.80 67.32 71.39
CA VAL A 565 -38.77 67.58 72.41
C VAL A 565 -39.07 68.85 73.20
N ALA A 566 -39.27 68.71 74.51
CA ALA A 566 -39.44 69.85 75.42
C ALA A 566 -38.21 70.78 75.42
N GLY A 567 -38.43 72.10 75.31
CA GLY A 567 -37.37 73.12 75.38
C GLY A 567 -36.71 73.51 74.05
N VAL A 568 -37.18 73.01 72.91
CA VAL A 568 -36.72 73.46 71.58
C VAL A 568 -37.20 74.90 71.31
N THR A 569 -36.30 75.76 70.82
CA THR A 569 -36.66 77.15 70.49
C THR A 569 -37.59 77.23 69.27
N GLU A 570 -38.54 78.16 69.29
CA GLU A 570 -39.47 78.39 68.16
C GLU A 570 -38.72 78.65 66.84
N SER A 571 -37.61 79.38 66.90
CA SER A 571 -36.76 79.66 65.75
C SER A 571 -36.15 78.39 65.12
N LYS A 572 -35.77 77.41 65.94
CA LYS A 572 -35.21 76.14 65.48
C LYS A 572 -36.28 75.24 64.87
N LEU A 573 -37.47 75.21 65.49
CA LEU A 573 -38.62 74.46 64.97
C LEU A 573 -39.09 75.03 63.62
N GLN A 574 -39.20 76.36 63.51
CA GLN A 574 -39.56 77.03 62.26
C GLN A 574 -38.54 76.80 61.14
N SER A 575 -37.24 76.84 61.47
CA SER A 575 -36.17 76.57 60.49
C SER A 575 -36.27 75.15 59.95
N SER A 576 -36.49 74.17 60.84
CA SER A 576 -36.63 72.74 60.50
C SER A 576 -37.90 72.46 59.69
N TYR A 577 -39.03 73.07 60.07
CA TYR A 577 -40.29 72.99 59.31
C TYR A 577 -40.09 73.55 57.89
N THR A 578 -39.51 74.75 57.77
CA THR A 578 -39.28 75.41 56.47
C THR A 578 -38.34 74.59 55.57
N SER A 579 -37.27 74.02 56.12
CA SER A 579 -36.36 73.17 55.34
C SER A 579 -37.04 71.89 54.85
N THR A 580 -37.87 71.28 55.70
CA THR A 580 -38.59 70.03 55.40
C THR A 580 -39.69 70.26 54.37
N LEU A 581 -40.47 71.34 54.53
CA LEU A 581 -41.49 71.75 53.56
C LEU A 581 -40.86 72.08 52.21
N LYS A 582 -39.72 72.77 52.19
CA LYS A 582 -38.97 73.05 50.96
C LYS A 582 -38.45 71.77 50.30
N ALA A 583 -38.11 70.75 51.07
CA ALA A 583 -37.71 69.45 50.53
C ALA A 583 -38.92 68.71 49.93
N TYR A 584 -40.07 68.72 50.61
CA TYR A 584 -41.32 68.14 50.12
C TYR A 584 -41.88 68.84 48.86
N GLN A 585 -41.86 70.18 48.82
CA GLN A 585 -42.32 70.95 47.66
C GLN A 585 -41.43 70.82 46.41
N LYS A 586 -40.19 70.32 46.57
CA LYS A 586 -39.31 70.04 45.42
C LYS A 586 -39.65 68.72 44.71
N LEU A 587 -40.49 67.89 45.31
CA LEU A 587 -40.90 66.61 44.77
C LEU A 587 -41.91 66.78 43.61
N THR A 588 -41.97 65.82 42.69
CA THR A 588 -43.04 65.70 41.67
C THR A 588 -44.35 65.21 42.28
N THR A 589 -45.49 65.26 41.57
CA THR A 589 -46.81 64.81 42.14
C THR A 589 -46.70 63.38 42.61
N LEU A 590 -46.07 62.58 41.76
CA LEU A 590 -45.83 61.18 42.01
C LEU A 590 -44.96 60.97 43.25
N GLN A 591 -43.84 61.69 43.36
CA GLN A 591 -42.94 61.61 44.52
C GLN A 591 -43.60 62.10 45.81
N GLN A 592 -44.44 63.15 45.76
CA GLN A 592 -45.19 63.63 46.92
C GLN A 592 -46.20 62.60 47.40
N SER A 593 -46.91 61.96 46.47
CA SER A 593 -47.88 60.91 46.79
C SER A 593 -47.25 59.69 47.48
N LEU A 594 -45.92 59.51 47.37
CA LEU A 594 -45.18 58.45 48.04
C LEU A 594 -44.80 58.80 49.50
N VAL A 595 -44.90 60.07 49.91
CA VAL A 595 -44.53 60.54 51.26
C VAL A 595 -45.72 60.34 52.20
N TYR A 596 -45.82 59.16 52.81
CA TYR A 596 -46.98 58.76 53.60
C TYR A 596 -47.25 59.58 54.87
N ASN A 597 -46.24 60.28 55.39
CA ASN A 597 -46.33 61.13 56.59
C ASN A 597 -46.52 62.62 56.24
N ALA A 598 -46.79 62.96 54.98
CA ALA A 598 -46.94 64.34 54.53
C ALA A 598 -48.17 65.02 55.12
N ASP A 599 -49.32 64.34 55.19
CA ASP A 599 -50.57 64.97 55.64
C ASP A 599 -50.47 65.47 57.09
N ASP A 600 -49.96 64.63 57.99
CA ASP A 600 -49.74 65.02 59.39
C ASP A 600 -48.75 66.19 59.51
N PHE A 601 -47.69 66.20 58.70
CA PHE A 601 -46.73 67.30 58.64
C PHE A 601 -47.34 68.62 58.14
N LEU A 602 -48.16 68.56 57.10
CA LEU A 602 -48.78 69.73 56.48
C LEU A 602 -49.92 70.29 57.35
N LEU A 603 -50.62 69.45 58.11
CA LEU A 603 -51.68 69.85 59.03
C LEU A 603 -51.14 70.45 60.35
N ASN A 604 -49.94 70.04 60.78
CA ASN A 604 -49.33 70.46 62.05
C ASN A 604 -48.26 71.55 61.87
N THR A 605 -48.64 72.67 61.25
CA THR A 605 -47.73 73.82 61.09
C THR A 605 -47.38 74.46 62.44
N PRO A 606 -46.12 74.87 62.67
CA PRO A 606 -45.72 75.47 63.94
C PRO A 606 -46.47 76.79 64.20
N LYS A 607 -47.09 76.90 65.38
CA LYS A 607 -47.71 78.15 65.85
C LYS A 607 -46.59 79.10 66.28
N ILE A 608 -46.28 80.09 65.45
CA ILE A 608 -45.33 81.15 65.81
C ILE A 608 -46.10 82.22 66.60
N SER A 609 -45.66 82.51 67.82
CA SER A 609 -46.06 83.74 68.52
C SER A 609 -44.99 84.79 68.24
N VAL A 610 -45.36 85.93 67.64
CA VAL A 610 -44.44 87.06 67.52
C VAL A 610 -44.41 87.79 68.87
N ASP A 611 -43.21 87.96 69.40
CA ASP A 611 -42.93 88.59 70.69
C ASP A 611 -43.41 90.05 70.71
N GLY A 612 -44.29 90.36 71.66
CA GLY A 612 -45.05 91.59 71.77
C GLY A 612 -44.26 92.83 72.23
N ASN A 613 -43.03 93.06 71.76
CA ASN A 613 -42.20 94.18 72.22
C ASN A 613 -41.79 95.18 71.12
N GLY A 614 -42.76 95.73 70.38
CA GLY A 614 -42.56 97.04 69.72
C GLY A 614 -43.41 97.35 68.48
N LYS A 615 -44.53 98.07 68.72
CA LYS A 615 -45.52 98.64 67.77
C LYS A 615 -46.21 97.67 66.80
N VAL A 616 -47.49 97.45 67.06
CA VAL A 616 -48.46 96.89 66.09
C VAL A 616 -48.43 97.76 64.82
N PRO A 617 -48.14 97.19 63.64
CA PRO A 617 -48.13 97.95 62.40
C PRO A 617 -49.55 98.35 62.01
N ALA A 618 -49.71 99.55 61.45
CA ALA A 618 -51.03 100.09 61.03
C ALA A 618 -51.71 99.22 59.96
N ASP A 619 -50.92 98.46 59.20
CA ASP A 619 -51.31 97.54 58.14
C ASP A 619 -51.36 96.07 58.59
N LEU A 620 -51.45 95.79 59.90
CA LEU A 620 -51.59 94.42 60.43
C LEU A 620 -52.81 93.69 59.84
N ALA A 621 -53.97 94.34 59.75
CA ALA A 621 -55.17 93.74 59.17
C ALA A 621 -54.97 93.33 57.70
N ALA A 622 -54.22 94.14 56.94
CA ALA A 622 -53.84 93.81 55.56
C ALA A 622 -52.84 92.64 55.50
N ALA A 623 -51.93 92.52 56.48
CA ALA A 623 -51.01 91.39 56.58
C ALA A 623 -51.72 90.06 56.92
N GLU A 624 -52.67 90.05 57.85
CA GLU A 624 -53.47 88.85 58.18
C GLU A 624 -54.46 88.48 57.06
N ALA A 625 -55.06 89.47 56.39
CA ALA A 625 -55.86 89.22 55.19
C ALA A 625 -55.01 88.60 54.07
N LEU A 626 -53.82 89.15 53.81
CA LEU A 626 -52.88 88.60 52.84
C LEU A 626 -52.42 87.19 53.21
N LYS A 627 -52.15 86.92 54.49
CA LYS A 627 -51.82 85.58 54.98
C LYS A 627 -52.96 84.59 54.70
N THR A 628 -54.23 85.00 54.88
CA THR A 628 -55.39 84.18 54.52
C THR A 628 -55.44 83.90 53.00
N GLU A 629 -55.15 84.90 52.17
CA GLU A 629 -55.07 84.72 50.72
C GLU A 629 -53.91 83.81 50.29
N ILE A 630 -52.72 83.97 50.88
CA ILE A 630 -51.55 83.14 50.59
C ILE A 630 -51.77 81.69 51.04
N ALA A 631 -52.58 81.44 52.07
CA ALA A 631 -52.89 80.10 52.53
C ALA A 631 -53.60 79.27 51.46
N LYS A 632 -54.36 79.90 50.55
CA LYS A 632 -55.02 79.22 49.43
C LYS A 632 -54.02 78.59 48.45
N PHE A 633 -52.79 79.12 48.36
CA PHE A 633 -51.73 78.53 47.54
C PHE A 633 -51.15 77.24 48.12
N ALA A 634 -51.57 76.80 49.31
CA ALA A 634 -51.22 75.49 49.83
C ALA A 634 -51.81 74.37 48.94
N ASP A 635 -52.98 74.62 48.33
CA ASP A 635 -53.59 73.75 47.33
C ASP A 635 -53.59 74.43 45.96
N VAL A 636 -52.52 74.21 45.19
CA VAL A 636 -52.41 74.77 43.83
C VAL A 636 -53.38 74.10 42.86
N THR A 637 -53.94 72.93 43.19
CA THR A 637 -54.81 72.17 42.28
C THR A 637 -56.19 72.82 42.10
N SER A 638 -56.59 73.70 43.01
CA SER A 638 -57.82 74.49 42.87
C SER A 638 -57.75 75.59 41.79
N TYR A 639 -56.59 75.78 41.15
CA TYR A 639 -56.36 76.84 40.16
C TYR A 639 -56.03 76.27 38.77
N THR A 640 -56.58 76.88 37.72
CA THR A 640 -55.95 76.80 36.38
C THR A 640 -54.68 77.66 36.34
N PHE A 641 -53.78 77.38 35.39
CA PHE A 641 -52.54 78.15 35.25
C PHE A 641 -52.75 79.68 35.18
N PRO A 642 -53.65 80.23 34.33
CA PRO A 642 -53.89 81.67 34.30
C PRO A 642 -54.51 82.22 35.59
N GLN A 643 -55.36 81.45 36.27
CA GLN A 643 -55.96 81.85 37.54
C GLN A 643 -54.91 81.94 38.65
N LEU A 644 -53.97 80.99 38.69
CA LEU A 644 -52.87 81.00 39.66
C LEU A 644 -51.93 82.19 39.41
N GLU A 645 -51.59 82.46 38.14
CA GLU A 645 -50.77 83.63 37.77
C GLU A 645 -51.36 84.93 38.31
N LEU A 646 -52.65 85.17 38.04
CA LEU A 646 -53.36 86.35 38.52
C LEU A 646 -53.39 86.43 40.06
N ALA A 647 -53.71 85.33 40.74
CA ALA A 647 -53.80 85.29 42.19
C ALA A 647 -52.43 85.53 42.87
N VAL A 648 -51.36 84.92 42.33
CA VAL A 648 -49.99 85.09 42.84
C VAL A 648 -49.48 86.50 42.59
N ASP A 649 -49.76 87.08 41.43
CA ASP A 649 -49.37 88.47 41.13
C ASP A 649 -50.10 89.46 42.05
N ALA A 650 -51.40 89.26 42.29
CA ALA A 650 -52.17 90.05 43.24
C ALA A 650 -51.63 89.94 44.67
N ALA A 651 -51.40 88.72 45.17
CA ALA A 651 -50.82 88.50 46.49
C ALA A 651 -49.39 89.08 46.61
N SER A 652 -48.62 89.05 45.52
CA SER A 652 -47.28 89.65 45.46
C SER A 652 -47.31 91.17 45.52
N ALA A 653 -48.27 91.80 44.84
CA ALA A 653 -48.50 93.23 44.91
C ALA A 653 -48.93 93.63 46.33
N SER A 654 -49.90 92.92 46.90
CA SER A 654 -50.34 93.11 48.30
C SER A 654 -49.19 92.97 49.29
N TYR A 655 -48.33 91.95 49.16
CA TYR A 655 -47.16 91.77 50.01
C TYR A 655 -46.16 92.92 49.87
N LYS A 656 -45.94 93.42 48.64
CA LYS A 656 -45.05 94.56 48.38
C LYS A 656 -45.56 95.86 48.99
N ASN A 657 -46.88 96.01 49.12
CA ASN A 657 -47.50 97.20 49.73
C ASN A 657 -47.46 97.21 51.26
N LEU A 658 -47.18 96.06 51.90
CA LEU A 658 -47.00 95.99 53.36
C LEU A 658 -45.68 96.62 53.82
N SER A 659 -45.73 97.24 54.99
CA SER A 659 -44.59 97.72 55.74
C SER A 659 -43.65 96.59 56.13
N SER A 660 -42.36 96.89 56.32
CA SER A 660 -41.33 95.90 56.71
C SER A 660 -41.70 95.17 58.02
N VAL A 661 -42.37 95.87 58.94
CA VAL A 661 -42.85 95.29 60.20
C VAL A 661 -44.07 94.41 59.97
N ALA A 662 -45.06 94.83 59.17
CA ALA A 662 -46.25 94.03 58.86
C ALA A 662 -45.94 92.76 58.07
N ARG A 663 -44.94 92.77 57.19
CA ARG A 663 -44.49 91.57 56.46
C ARG A 663 -44.08 90.41 57.38
N LYS A 664 -43.59 90.70 58.59
CA LYS A 664 -43.24 89.67 59.58
C LYS A 664 -44.46 88.87 60.07
N TYR A 665 -45.67 89.44 59.95
CA TYR A 665 -46.93 88.78 60.32
C TYR A 665 -47.48 87.88 59.20
N VAL A 666 -46.95 87.98 57.97
CA VAL A 666 -47.28 87.09 56.85
C VAL A 666 -46.44 85.82 56.95
N THR A 667 -46.68 85.03 57.99
CA THR A 667 -45.84 83.88 58.37
C THR A 667 -45.82 82.76 57.32
N ASN A 668 -46.77 82.76 56.38
CA ASN A 668 -46.87 81.80 55.28
C ASN A 668 -46.34 82.31 53.93
N TYR A 669 -45.55 83.38 53.89
CA TYR A 669 -44.94 83.94 52.66
C TYR A 669 -44.18 82.90 51.79
N HIS A 670 -43.72 81.82 52.41
CA HIS A 670 -43.09 80.71 51.69
C HIS A 670 -44.02 80.07 50.65
N LEU A 671 -45.34 79.99 50.88
CA LEU A 671 -46.32 79.48 49.91
C LEU A 671 -46.40 80.37 48.67
N LEU A 672 -46.38 81.70 48.86
CA LEU A 672 -46.34 82.65 47.75
C LEU A 672 -45.04 82.53 46.93
N THR A 673 -43.91 82.27 47.60
CA THR A 673 -42.63 82.04 46.92
C THR A 673 -42.62 80.72 46.15
N ALA A 674 -43.26 79.68 46.69
CA ALA A 674 -43.41 78.40 46.01
C ALA A 674 -44.30 78.53 44.76
N ALA A 675 -45.46 79.16 44.87
CA ALA A 675 -46.39 79.36 43.76
C ALA A 675 -45.77 80.18 42.60
N LYS A 676 -44.96 81.22 42.89
CA LYS A 676 -44.17 81.94 41.87
C LYS A 676 -43.22 81.06 41.09
N LYS A 677 -42.56 80.14 41.80
CA LYS A 677 -41.61 79.21 41.19
C LYS A 677 -42.36 78.20 40.32
N ASP A 678 -43.53 77.77 40.74
CA ASP A 678 -44.39 76.90 39.95
C ASP A 678 -44.84 77.58 38.66
N ILE A 679 -45.26 78.84 38.73
CA ILE A 679 -45.58 79.65 37.55
C ILE A 679 -44.39 79.71 36.58
N SER A 680 -43.23 80.14 37.07
CA SER A 680 -42.03 80.31 36.23
C SER A 680 -41.58 79.00 35.57
N GLY A 681 -41.74 77.88 36.27
CA GLY A 681 -41.46 76.54 35.76
C GLY A 681 -42.40 76.13 34.63
N VAL A 682 -43.70 76.35 34.81
CA VAL A 682 -44.73 76.06 33.79
C VAL A 682 -44.58 76.97 32.56
N GLN A 683 -44.30 78.26 32.73
CA GLN A 683 -44.01 79.17 31.60
C GLN A 683 -42.83 78.68 30.76
N SER A 684 -41.76 78.21 31.43
CA SER A 684 -40.59 77.65 30.75
C SER A 684 -40.92 76.36 29.99
N PHE A 685 -41.85 75.55 30.52
CA PHE A 685 -42.36 74.37 29.84
C PHE A 685 -43.24 74.72 28.64
N HIS A 686 -44.19 75.65 28.79
CA HIS A 686 -45.06 76.11 27.69
C HIS A 686 -44.27 76.63 26.49
N LYS A 687 -43.12 77.31 26.71
CA LYS A 687 -42.22 77.70 25.60
C LYS A 687 -41.71 76.51 24.79
N LYS A 688 -41.43 75.37 25.44
CA LYS A 688 -40.99 74.13 24.76
C LYS A 688 -42.15 73.45 24.04
N VAL A 689 -43.34 73.46 24.62
CA VAL A 689 -44.58 72.99 23.98
C VAL A 689 -44.84 73.78 22.71
N GLN A 690 -44.74 75.11 22.78
CA GLN A 690 -44.93 76.01 21.63
C GLN A 690 -43.89 75.76 20.54
N ALA A 691 -42.60 75.65 20.90
CA ALA A 691 -41.52 75.36 19.94
C ALA A 691 -41.66 74.00 19.24
N ALA A 692 -42.31 73.02 19.89
CA ALA A 692 -42.69 71.74 19.28
C ALA A 692 -43.89 71.90 18.34
N ARG A 693 -44.93 72.62 18.77
CA ARG A 693 -46.14 72.88 17.96
C ARG A 693 -45.84 73.63 16.66
N GLU A 694 -44.88 74.56 16.68
CA GLU A 694 -44.50 75.40 15.54
C GLU A 694 -43.53 74.71 14.56
N GLU A 695 -43.05 73.50 14.88
CA GLU A 695 -42.18 72.73 13.97
C GLU A 695 -42.99 72.07 12.85
N THR A 696 -42.60 72.31 11.61
CA THR A 696 -43.34 71.86 10.42
C THR A 696 -42.81 70.55 9.82
N ASP A 697 -41.58 70.16 10.16
CA ASP A 697 -40.98 68.88 9.75
C ASP A 697 -41.39 67.77 10.73
N ALA A 698 -42.08 66.73 10.25
CA ALA A 698 -42.62 65.66 11.10
C ALA A 698 -41.55 64.95 11.95
N ALA A 699 -40.36 64.69 11.38
CA ALA A 699 -39.27 64.01 12.09
C ALA A 699 -38.61 64.90 13.16
N LYS A 700 -38.50 66.21 12.92
CA LYS A 700 -38.03 67.18 13.91
C LYS A 700 -39.10 67.46 14.97
N GLN A 701 -40.37 67.52 14.58
CA GLN A 701 -41.49 67.71 15.48
C GLN A 701 -41.58 66.56 16.47
N ALA A 702 -41.45 65.31 16.01
CA ALA A 702 -41.40 64.13 16.88
C ALA A 702 -40.27 64.20 17.93
N LYS A 703 -39.06 64.65 17.55
CA LYS A 703 -37.94 64.84 18.51
C LYS A 703 -38.22 65.93 19.53
N LYS A 704 -38.86 67.03 19.11
CA LYS A 704 -39.25 68.13 20.02
C LYS A 704 -40.37 67.70 20.95
N ILE A 705 -41.38 66.96 20.47
CA ILE A 705 -42.43 66.35 21.30
C ILE A 705 -41.81 65.39 22.32
N GLN A 706 -40.85 64.55 21.93
CA GLN A 706 -40.14 63.68 22.87
C GLN A 706 -39.42 64.48 23.97
N THR A 707 -38.80 65.60 23.61
CA THR A 707 -38.18 66.52 24.58
C THR A 707 -39.23 67.11 25.53
N VAL A 708 -40.40 67.49 25.00
CA VAL A 708 -41.53 67.98 25.80
C VAL A 708 -42.02 66.90 26.78
N ILE A 709 -42.25 65.66 26.32
CA ILE A 709 -42.62 64.52 27.18
C ILE A 709 -41.62 64.33 28.32
N GLN A 710 -40.32 64.33 28.01
CA GLN A 710 -39.27 64.17 29.02
C GLN A 710 -39.19 65.33 30.02
N VAL A 711 -39.49 66.56 29.58
CA VAL A 711 -39.49 67.73 30.47
C VAL A 711 -40.75 67.74 31.32
N TYR A 712 -41.91 67.38 30.75
CA TYR A 712 -43.19 67.28 31.47
C TYR A 712 -43.08 66.28 32.62
N ALA A 713 -42.54 65.09 32.37
CA ALA A 713 -42.32 64.05 33.38
C ALA A 713 -41.40 64.49 34.54
N LYS A 714 -40.56 65.51 34.32
CA LYS A 714 -39.62 66.05 35.33
C LYS A 714 -40.16 67.27 36.09
N LEU A 715 -41.33 67.79 35.71
CA LEU A 715 -41.92 68.93 36.39
C LEU A 715 -42.36 68.54 37.82
N PRO A 716 -42.19 69.43 38.81
CA PRO A 716 -42.82 69.32 40.12
C PRO A 716 -44.33 69.18 40.04
N ALA A 717 -44.94 68.74 41.14
CA ALA A 717 -46.34 68.29 41.15
C ALA A 717 -47.35 69.29 40.58
N ASN A 718 -47.35 70.45 41.23
CA ASN A 718 -48.16 71.59 40.88
C ASN A 718 -47.89 72.02 39.42
N GLN A 719 -46.64 71.96 38.98
CA GLN A 719 -46.25 72.35 37.62
C GLN A 719 -46.79 71.36 36.57
N GLN A 720 -46.82 70.06 36.85
CA GLN A 720 -47.42 69.07 35.95
C GLN A 720 -48.92 69.30 35.79
N TYR A 721 -49.63 69.53 36.90
CA TYR A 721 -51.07 69.81 36.89
C TYR A 721 -51.38 71.06 36.05
N LEU A 722 -50.72 72.18 36.36
CA LEU A 722 -50.91 73.45 35.67
C LEU A 722 -50.53 73.39 34.17
N ALA A 723 -49.55 72.57 33.80
CA ALA A 723 -49.11 72.39 32.42
C ALA A 723 -49.91 71.34 31.62
N LYS A 724 -50.77 70.54 32.28
CA LYS A 724 -51.40 69.34 31.71
C LYS A 724 -52.19 69.62 30.43
N ALA A 725 -53.04 70.65 30.45
CA ALA A 725 -53.89 70.98 29.30
C ALA A 725 -53.09 71.29 28.02
N HIS A 726 -51.98 72.04 28.13
CA HIS A 726 -51.12 72.35 26.99
C HIS A 726 -50.29 71.15 26.52
N TYR A 727 -49.90 70.29 27.45
CA TYR A 727 -49.20 69.04 27.14
C TYR A 727 -50.11 68.06 26.37
N GLU A 728 -51.31 67.80 26.84
CA GLU A 728 -52.28 66.91 26.19
C GLU A 728 -52.70 67.45 24.81
N ALA A 729 -52.91 68.77 24.70
CA ALA A 729 -53.21 69.40 23.42
C ALA A 729 -52.09 69.24 22.38
N LEU A 730 -50.81 69.20 22.78
CA LEU A 730 -49.69 68.93 21.86
C LEU A 730 -49.71 67.48 21.37
N LEU A 731 -49.93 66.52 22.27
CA LEU A 731 -49.96 65.10 21.92
C LEU A 731 -51.12 64.76 20.98
N ASN A 732 -52.30 65.34 21.24
CA ASN A 732 -53.50 65.10 20.42
C ASN A 732 -53.43 65.75 19.02
N ASN A 733 -52.54 66.72 18.80
CA ASN A 733 -52.42 67.47 17.54
C ASN A 733 -51.07 67.27 16.82
N GLN A 734 -50.36 66.18 17.10
CA GLN A 734 -49.07 65.87 16.45
C GLN A 734 -49.25 65.52 14.95
N ILE A 735 -48.29 65.93 14.12
CA ILE A 735 -48.25 65.54 12.69
C ILE A 735 -47.89 64.05 12.62
N ILE A 736 -48.80 63.24 12.08
CA ILE A 736 -48.55 61.81 11.81
C ILE A 736 -47.93 61.72 10.41
N ASP A 737 -46.68 61.24 10.32
CA ASP A 737 -46.05 60.92 9.04
C ASP A 737 -46.65 59.61 8.48
N GLU A 738 -47.63 59.74 7.58
CA GLU A 738 -48.28 58.61 6.90
C GLU A 738 -47.32 57.80 6.01
N ASN A 739 -46.13 58.33 5.69
CA ASN A 739 -45.10 57.66 4.88
C ASN A 739 -44.01 56.96 5.71
N ALA A 740 -44.03 57.08 7.05
CA ALA A 740 -43.07 56.38 7.90
C ALA A 740 -43.34 54.86 7.84
N PRO A 741 -42.35 54.01 7.47
CA PRO A 741 -42.55 52.56 7.49
C PRO A 741 -42.91 52.16 8.92
N SER A 742 -44.08 51.52 9.08
CA SER A 742 -44.53 51.03 10.38
C SER A 742 -43.39 50.25 11.03
N ILE A 743 -42.88 50.74 12.16
CA ILE A 743 -41.75 50.16 12.89
C ILE A 743 -42.04 48.69 13.18
N SER A 744 -43.29 48.39 13.57
CA SER A 744 -43.79 47.03 13.78
C SER A 744 -43.74 46.19 12.50
N GLN A 745 -44.20 46.73 11.36
CA GLN A 745 -44.16 46.05 10.07
C GLN A 745 -42.73 45.76 9.61
N LEU A 746 -41.81 46.72 9.71
CA LEU A 746 -40.40 46.50 9.36
C LEU A 746 -39.75 45.47 10.28
N ASN A 747 -40.00 45.55 11.59
CA ASN A 747 -39.47 44.61 12.57
C ASN A 747 -39.97 43.17 12.34
N ASN A 748 -41.24 43.01 11.94
CA ASN A 748 -41.83 41.72 11.57
C ASN A 748 -41.27 41.21 10.23
N ASN A 749 -41.17 42.07 9.23
CA ASN A 749 -40.55 41.72 7.95
C ASN A 749 -39.11 41.23 8.13
N ILE A 750 -38.34 41.85 9.03
CA ILE A 750 -36.97 41.41 9.36
C ILE A 750 -36.97 40.04 10.05
N ALA A 751 -37.88 39.79 10.99
CA ALA A 751 -38.01 38.49 11.65
C ALA A 751 -38.32 37.36 10.66
N GLN A 752 -39.22 37.62 9.71
CA GLN A 752 -39.69 36.64 8.73
C GLN A 752 -38.68 36.35 7.59
N MET A 753 -37.55 37.07 7.53
CA MET A 753 -36.52 36.82 6.50
C MET A 753 -35.89 35.43 6.61
N VAL A 754 -35.90 34.84 7.81
CA VAL A 754 -35.21 33.60 8.13
C VAL A 754 -36.19 32.63 8.78
N VAL A 755 -36.24 31.41 8.25
CA VAL A 755 -36.93 30.28 8.89
C VAL A 755 -35.96 29.13 8.98
N GLY A 756 -35.70 28.68 10.22
CA GLY A 756 -34.63 27.73 10.50
C GLY A 756 -33.28 28.21 9.95
N GLU A 757 -32.67 27.39 9.09
CA GLU A 757 -31.34 27.64 8.52
C GLU A 757 -31.37 28.17 7.09
N GLN A 758 -32.48 28.82 6.68
CA GLN A 758 -32.66 29.34 5.32
C GLN A 758 -33.19 30.77 5.32
N TYR A 759 -32.78 31.56 4.33
CA TYR A 759 -33.45 32.81 4.00
C TYR A 759 -34.66 32.51 3.11
N LEU A 760 -35.81 33.08 3.44
CA LEU A 760 -37.04 32.98 2.64
C LEU A 760 -37.19 34.11 1.61
N VAL A 761 -36.21 34.99 1.56
CA VAL A 761 -36.22 36.21 0.75
C VAL A 761 -34.96 36.29 -0.09
N THR A 762 -35.04 37.00 -1.22
CA THR A 762 -33.92 37.21 -2.13
C THR A 762 -32.90 38.20 -1.55
N MET A 763 -31.68 38.20 -2.10
CA MET A 763 -30.64 39.18 -1.76
C MET A 763 -31.12 40.63 -1.94
N ASP A 764 -31.94 40.90 -2.95
CA ASP A 764 -32.49 42.23 -3.21
C ASP A 764 -33.50 42.64 -2.14
N ARG A 765 -34.34 41.72 -1.67
CA ARG A 765 -35.25 42.01 -0.56
C ARG A 765 -34.49 42.31 0.74
N ILE A 766 -33.39 41.60 1.02
CA ILE A 766 -32.49 41.89 2.16
C ILE A 766 -31.95 43.32 2.05
N LYS A 767 -31.48 43.73 0.85
CA LYS A 767 -30.98 45.10 0.60
C LYS A 767 -32.07 46.14 0.76
N GLN A 768 -33.29 45.89 0.27
CA GLN A 768 -34.45 46.78 0.47
C GLN A 768 -34.77 47.00 1.95
N LEU A 769 -34.79 45.94 2.76
CA LEU A 769 -35.03 46.05 4.21
C LEU A 769 -33.90 46.83 4.89
N SER A 770 -32.65 46.69 4.43
CA SER A 770 -31.56 47.55 4.89
C SER A 770 -31.76 49.02 4.56
N THR A 771 -32.27 49.34 3.38
CA THR A 771 -32.58 50.73 3.00
C THR A 771 -33.68 51.30 3.90
N GLN A 772 -34.75 50.53 4.13
CA GLN A 772 -35.85 50.92 5.03
C GLN A 772 -35.38 51.13 6.48
N TYR A 773 -34.52 50.24 7.00
CA TYR A 773 -33.92 50.43 8.32
C TYR A 773 -33.04 51.68 8.36
N ASN A 774 -32.24 51.94 7.31
CA ASN A 774 -31.33 53.07 7.27
C ASN A 774 -32.04 54.43 7.20
N SER A 775 -33.24 54.51 6.62
CA SER A 775 -34.07 55.73 6.59
C SER A 775 -34.73 56.06 7.92
N LEU A 776 -34.77 55.14 8.89
CA LEU A 776 -35.31 55.39 10.22
C LEU A 776 -34.48 56.41 11.02
N SER A 777 -35.17 57.15 11.90
CA SER A 777 -34.52 58.04 12.87
C SER A 777 -33.68 57.24 13.89
N ALA A 778 -32.80 57.92 14.61
CA ALA A 778 -31.96 57.28 15.64
C ALA A 778 -32.75 56.71 16.82
N SER A 779 -33.96 57.22 17.09
CA SER A 779 -34.89 56.66 18.08
C SER A 779 -35.59 55.42 17.53
N ASP A 780 -36.11 55.47 16.31
CA ASP A 780 -36.89 54.37 15.73
C ASP A 780 -36.02 53.15 15.44
N LYS A 781 -34.75 53.35 15.06
CA LYS A 781 -33.77 52.27 14.94
C LYS A 781 -33.61 51.47 16.23
N LYS A 782 -33.80 52.08 17.40
CA LYS A 782 -33.72 51.38 18.70
C LYS A 782 -34.94 50.51 18.97
N LEU A 783 -36.05 50.74 18.27
CA LEU A 783 -37.28 49.96 18.38
C LEU A 783 -37.28 48.73 17.45
N ILE A 784 -36.33 48.63 16.52
CA ILE A 784 -36.14 47.44 15.67
C ILE A 784 -35.34 46.37 16.45
N THR A 785 -36.06 45.55 17.19
CA THR A 785 -35.48 44.49 18.05
C THR A 785 -34.80 43.38 17.24
N HIS A 786 -35.26 43.12 16.01
CA HIS A 786 -34.72 42.05 15.14
C HIS A 786 -33.56 42.47 14.23
N TYR A 787 -33.00 43.67 14.38
CA TYR A 787 -31.94 44.19 13.50
C TYR A 787 -30.71 43.26 13.37
N ALA A 788 -30.40 42.47 14.41
CA ALA A 788 -29.30 41.51 14.36
C ALA A 788 -29.43 40.51 13.19
N ILE A 789 -30.66 40.08 12.87
CA ILE A 789 -30.96 39.18 11.74
C ILE A 789 -30.58 39.87 10.42
N LEU A 790 -31.06 41.09 10.21
CA LEU A 790 -30.76 41.89 9.01
C LEU A 790 -29.25 42.13 8.85
N LYS A 791 -28.55 42.43 9.96
CA LYS A 791 -27.10 42.62 9.95
C LYS A 791 -26.35 41.35 9.51
N THR A 792 -26.74 40.18 10.00
CA THR A 792 -26.16 38.89 9.59
C THR A 792 -26.48 38.60 8.13
N ALA A 793 -27.74 38.82 7.70
CA ALA A 793 -28.17 38.64 6.32
C ALA A 793 -27.34 39.48 5.33
N LEU A 794 -27.06 40.74 5.65
CA LEU A 794 -26.21 41.60 4.83
C LEU A 794 -24.76 41.10 4.74
N ALA A 795 -24.22 40.49 5.80
CA ALA A 795 -22.88 39.90 5.77
C ALA A 795 -22.84 38.65 4.89
N ASP A 796 -23.89 37.82 4.92
CA ASP A 796 -24.03 36.65 4.06
C ASP A 796 -24.24 37.04 2.59
N VAL A 797 -25.06 38.05 2.30
CA VAL A 797 -25.23 38.63 0.96
C VAL A 797 -23.87 38.98 0.36
N LYS A 798 -22.98 39.67 1.09
CA LYS A 798 -21.64 40.01 0.60
C LYS A 798 -20.79 38.78 0.26
N LYS A 799 -20.85 37.73 1.09
CA LYS A 799 -20.14 36.47 0.82
C LYS A 799 -20.68 35.77 -0.42
N VAL A 800 -22.00 35.75 -0.59
CA VAL A 800 -22.67 35.17 -1.75
C VAL A 800 -22.33 35.96 -3.02
N GLU A 801 -22.30 37.30 -2.97
CA GLU A 801 -21.82 38.12 -4.09
C GLU A 801 -20.37 37.83 -4.45
N SER A 802 -19.48 37.63 -3.47
CA SER A 802 -18.09 37.21 -3.72
C SER A 802 -18.03 35.83 -4.38
N PHE A 803 -18.86 34.90 -3.93
CA PHE A 803 -18.97 33.58 -4.55
C PHE A 803 -19.48 33.65 -5.99
N ILE A 804 -20.54 34.42 -6.26
CA ILE A 804 -21.10 34.59 -7.61
C ILE A 804 -20.04 35.16 -8.56
N LYS A 805 -19.27 36.18 -8.12
CA LYS A 805 -18.14 36.71 -8.91
C LYS A 805 -17.08 35.63 -9.23
N GLN A 806 -16.83 34.73 -8.29
CA GLN A 806 -15.91 33.61 -8.50
C GLN A 806 -16.50 32.56 -9.46
N TYR A 807 -17.80 32.29 -9.36
CA TYR A 807 -18.53 31.44 -10.31
C TYR A 807 -18.41 32.00 -11.73
N ASP A 808 -18.79 33.27 -11.94
CA ASP A 808 -18.75 33.91 -13.27
C ASP A 808 -17.35 33.89 -13.89
N LYS A 809 -16.32 34.11 -13.07
CA LYS A 809 -14.92 34.15 -13.53
C LYS A 809 -14.34 32.78 -13.84
N SER A 810 -14.68 31.75 -13.06
CA SER A 810 -13.88 30.50 -13.02
C SER A 810 -14.65 29.24 -13.33
N PHE A 811 -15.99 29.26 -13.37
CA PHE A 811 -16.76 28.02 -13.49
C PHE A 811 -16.49 27.26 -14.80
N GLN A 812 -16.33 27.96 -15.92
CA GLN A 812 -16.08 27.33 -17.23
C GLN A 812 -14.67 26.72 -17.34
N ASN A 813 -13.64 27.45 -16.87
CA ASN A 813 -12.23 27.08 -17.07
C ASN A 813 -11.60 26.33 -15.87
N ASN A 814 -12.12 26.54 -14.66
CA ASN A 814 -11.62 25.96 -13.42
C ASN A 814 -12.79 25.64 -12.45
N PRO A 815 -13.70 24.72 -12.84
CA PRO A 815 -14.90 24.38 -12.08
C PRO A 815 -14.60 23.86 -10.66
N SER A 816 -13.51 23.11 -10.48
CA SER A 816 -13.11 22.55 -9.19
C SER A 816 -12.90 23.62 -8.11
N THR A 817 -12.43 24.80 -8.51
CA THR A 817 -12.25 25.93 -7.59
C THR A 817 -13.60 26.47 -7.12
N VAL A 818 -14.57 26.58 -8.03
CA VAL A 818 -15.93 27.04 -7.73
C VAL A 818 -16.69 26.02 -6.88
N ILE A 819 -16.58 24.72 -7.19
CA ILE A 819 -17.17 23.64 -6.41
C ILE A 819 -16.67 23.71 -4.96
N LYS A 820 -15.35 23.82 -4.75
CA LYS A 820 -14.77 23.96 -3.40
C LYS A 820 -15.23 25.22 -2.66
N ALA A 821 -15.48 26.32 -3.37
CA ALA A 821 -16.00 27.55 -2.78
C ALA A 821 -17.48 27.39 -2.40
N PHE A 822 -18.28 26.75 -3.26
CA PHE A 822 -19.70 26.46 -3.03
C PHE A 822 -19.89 25.56 -1.81
N GLU A 823 -19.08 24.51 -1.66
CA GLU A 823 -19.17 23.56 -0.54
C GLU A 823 -18.79 24.16 0.82
N LYS A 824 -18.15 25.33 0.84
CA LYS A 824 -17.82 26.08 2.06
C LYS A 824 -18.95 27.00 2.53
N LEU A 825 -20.01 27.16 1.73
CA LEU A 825 -21.13 28.01 2.07
C LEU A 825 -22.04 27.35 3.11
N THR A 826 -22.60 28.17 3.98
CA THR A 826 -23.59 27.76 4.98
C THR A 826 -24.96 27.53 4.35
N SER A 827 -25.87 26.84 5.03
CA SER A 827 -27.25 26.61 4.56
C SER A 827 -27.96 27.92 4.17
N LYS A 828 -27.80 28.95 5.01
CA LYS A 828 -28.30 30.31 4.79
C LYS A 828 -27.70 30.92 3.52
N GLN A 829 -26.39 30.88 3.35
CA GLN A 829 -25.73 31.42 2.14
C GLN A 829 -26.15 30.69 0.85
N ILE A 830 -26.28 29.36 0.88
CA ILE A 830 -26.71 28.58 -0.30
C ILE A 830 -28.16 28.92 -0.68
N SER A 831 -29.03 29.25 0.29
CA SER A 831 -30.42 29.64 0.02
C SER A 831 -30.56 30.95 -0.79
N LEU A 832 -29.52 31.80 -0.79
CA LEU A 832 -29.46 33.03 -1.57
C LEU A 832 -28.93 32.84 -2.99
N ILE A 833 -28.41 31.66 -3.33
CA ILE A 833 -27.91 31.35 -4.68
C ILE A 833 -29.07 30.83 -5.52
N GLU A 834 -29.19 31.28 -6.76
CA GLU A 834 -30.24 30.79 -7.67
C GLU A 834 -30.19 29.26 -7.88
N PRO A 835 -31.33 28.55 -7.88
CA PRO A 835 -31.38 27.09 -8.01
C PRO A 835 -30.67 26.56 -9.26
N SER A 836 -30.77 27.26 -10.40
CA SER A 836 -30.13 26.89 -11.67
C SER A 836 -28.60 26.89 -11.57
N MET A 837 -28.02 27.87 -10.87
CA MET A 837 -26.58 27.95 -10.64
C MET A 837 -26.10 26.80 -9.75
N ARG A 838 -26.85 26.48 -8.69
CA ARG A 838 -26.53 25.33 -7.83
C ARG A 838 -26.56 24.02 -8.62
N GLN A 839 -27.56 23.85 -9.48
CA GLN A 839 -27.69 22.67 -10.32
C GLN A 839 -26.53 22.53 -11.30
N ALA A 840 -26.13 23.62 -11.98
CA ALA A 840 -24.98 23.60 -12.88
C ALA A 840 -23.69 23.16 -12.17
N ILE A 841 -23.44 23.66 -10.94
CA ILE A 841 -22.28 23.26 -10.13
C ILE A 841 -22.33 21.77 -9.80
N ILE A 842 -23.51 21.25 -9.46
CA ILE A 842 -23.72 19.82 -9.17
C ILE A 842 -23.48 18.96 -10.40
N ASP A 843 -24.03 19.32 -11.56
CA ASP A 843 -23.85 18.55 -12.79
C ASP A 843 -22.38 18.54 -13.21
N LYS A 844 -21.68 19.66 -13.01
CA LYS A 844 -20.24 19.72 -13.24
C LYS A 844 -19.44 18.88 -12.23
N ARG A 845 -19.84 18.85 -10.95
CA ARG A 845 -19.23 17.96 -9.96
C ARG A 845 -19.45 16.49 -10.33
N LYS A 846 -20.65 16.10 -10.71
CA LYS A 846 -20.98 14.73 -11.15
C LYS A 846 -20.14 14.30 -12.34
N SER A 847 -19.98 15.15 -13.35
CA SER A 847 -19.12 14.82 -14.51
C SER A 847 -17.64 14.69 -14.15
N LEU A 848 -17.13 15.44 -13.17
CA LEU A 848 -15.75 15.27 -12.65
C LEU A 848 -15.58 14.02 -11.78
N GLN A 849 -16.67 13.45 -11.26
CA GLN A 849 -16.65 12.26 -10.40
C GLN A 849 -16.90 10.95 -11.18
N GLN A 850 -17.27 11.03 -12.46
CA GLN A 850 -17.46 9.85 -13.29
C GLN A 850 -16.21 8.97 -13.24
N THR A 851 -16.44 7.67 -13.07
CA THR A 851 -15.37 6.69 -13.00
C THR A 851 -14.65 6.64 -14.34
N ASN A 852 -13.33 6.49 -14.30
CA ASN A 852 -12.52 6.21 -15.47
C ASN A 852 -12.63 4.73 -15.82
N ASP A 853 -13.86 4.31 -16.12
CA ASP A 853 -14.17 2.95 -16.52
C ASP A 853 -13.39 2.56 -17.77
N THR A 854 -13.04 3.52 -18.62
CA THR A 854 -12.17 3.31 -19.79
C THR A 854 -10.81 2.76 -19.40
N ALA A 855 -10.09 3.37 -18.45
CA ALA A 855 -8.77 2.87 -18.05
C ALA A 855 -8.87 1.55 -17.28
N LEU A 856 -9.91 1.35 -16.45
CA LEU A 856 -10.12 0.07 -15.76
C LEU A 856 -10.41 -1.06 -16.75
N SER A 857 -11.26 -0.81 -17.74
CA SER A 857 -11.55 -1.76 -18.82
C SER A 857 -10.31 -2.05 -19.66
N LEU A 858 -9.44 -1.06 -19.87
CA LEU A 858 -8.19 -1.26 -20.58
C LEU A 858 -7.18 -2.09 -19.77
N ILE A 859 -7.13 -1.93 -18.45
CA ILE A 859 -6.36 -2.81 -17.56
C ILE A 859 -6.86 -4.26 -17.70
N GLU A 860 -8.17 -4.47 -17.70
CA GLU A 860 -8.79 -5.80 -17.90
C GLU A 860 -8.40 -6.36 -19.28
N ALA A 861 -8.51 -5.56 -20.35
CA ALA A 861 -8.16 -5.98 -21.71
C ALA A 861 -6.66 -6.34 -21.85
N ILE A 862 -5.76 -5.53 -21.29
CA ILE A 862 -4.31 -5.81 -21.29
C ILE A 862 -4.01 -7.09 -20.51
N ASN A 863 -4.70 -7.33 -19.39
CA ASN A 863 -4.54 -8.57 -18.64
C ASN A 863 -5.09 -9.78 -19.39
N GLY A 864 -6.16 -9.60 -20.17
CA GLY A 864 -6.78 -10.64 -21.01
C GLY A 864 -5.98 -11.03 -22.25
N LEU A 865 -4.86 -10.37 -22.54
CA LEU A 865 -3.95 -10.78 -23.64
C LEU A 865 -3.31 -12.15 -23.38
N LEU A 866 -3.23 -12.58 -22.12
CA LEU A 866 -2.62 -13.85 -21.71
C LEU A 866 -3.62 -14.67 -20.88
N ILE A 867 -3.84 -15.92 -21.28
CA ILE A 867 -4.65 -16.91 -20.55
C ILE A 867 -3.72 -18.06 -20.17
N LYS A 868 -3.52 -18.28 -18.87
CA LYS A 868 -2.55 -19.25 -18.32
C LYS A 868 -1.17 -19.19 -19.01
N GLY A 869 -0.65 -17.98 -19.23
CA GLY A 869 0.66 -17.74 -19.84
C GLY A 869 0.73 -17.85 -21.36
N GLU A 870 -0.34 -18.27 -22.02
CA GLU A 870 -0.43 -18.32 -23.47
C GLU A 870 -1.14 -17.08 -24.00
N TYR A 871 -0.73 -16.63 -25.18
CA TYR A 871 -1.45 -15.58 -25.87
C TYR A 871 -2.80 -16.06 -26.38
N ILE A 872 -3.79 -15.19 -26.32
CA ILE A 872 -5.11 -15.44 -26.92
C ILE A 872 -5.02 -15.61 -28.44
N ALA A 873 -6.04 -16.26 -29.02
CA ALA A 873 -6.23 -16.26 -30.47
C ALA A 873 -6.41 -14.83 -31.00
N HIS A 874 -6.03 -14.59 -32.26
CA HIS A 874 -6.11 -13.27 -32.91
C HIS A 874 -5.38 -12.14 -32.15
N LEU A 875 -4.29 -12.47 -31.43
CA LEU A 875 -3.53 -11.54 -30.59
C LEU A 875 -3.22 -10.20 -31.29
N GLN A 876 -2.83 -10.24 -32.57
CA GLN A 876 -2.48 -9.04 -33.34
C GLN A 876 -3.62 -8.01 -33.39
N GLU A 877 -4.87 -8.47 -33.58
CA GLU A 877 -6.04 -7.58 -33.66
C GLU A 877 -6.34 -6.95 -32.29
N GLU A 878 -6.28 -7.75 -31.22
CA GLU A 878 -6.55 -7.29 -29.85
C GLU A 878 -5.47 -6.34 -29.33
N VAL A 879 -4.19 -6.63 -29.58
CA VAL A 879 -3.08 -5.72 -29.26
C VAL A 879 -3.26 -4.37 -29.95
N GLN A 880 -3.66 -4.36 -31.24
CA GLN A 880 -3.90 -3.11 -31.97
C GLN A 880 -5.09 -2.32 -31.39
N LYS A 881 -6.20 -3.00 -31.06
CA LYS A 881 -7.36 -2.37 -30.40
C LYS A 881 -6.98 -1.73 -29.06
N ILE A 882 -6.25 -2.49 -28.23
CA ILE A 882 -5.79 -2.06 -26.91
C ILE A 882 -4.81 -0.87 -27.03
N ARG A 883 -3.88 -0.92 -28.00
CA ARG A 883 -2.95 0.18 -28.29
C ARG A 883 -3.70 1.47 -28.66
N THR A 884 -4.66 1.39 -29.58
CA THR A 884 -5.48 2.54 -29.96
C THR A 884 -6.28 3.10 -28.78
N ALA A 885 -6.88 2.23 -27.96
CA ALA A 885 -7.59 2.65 -26.75
C ALA A 885 -6.64 3.30 -25.73
N TYR A 886 -5.43 2.78 -25.54
CA TYR A 886 -4.41 3.36 -24.68
C TYR A 886 -3.99 4.74 -25.17
N ASP A 887 -3.73 4.90 -26.46
CA ASP A 887 -3.24 6.15 -27.03
C ASP A 887 -4.27 7.28 -26.92
N ALA A 888 -5.56 6.94 -26.98
CA ALA A 888 -6.69 7.85 -26.79
C ALA A 888 -6.86 8.35 -25.34
N LEU A 889 -6.23 7.72 -24.35
CA LEU A 889 -6.28 8.15 -22.96
C LEU A 889 -5.46 9.42 -22.72
N SER A 890 -5.94 10.24 -21.78
CA SER A 890 -5.18 11.37 -21.25
C SER A 890 -3.99 10.93 -20.39
N ASP A 891 -3.03 11.82 -20.17
CA ASP A 891 -1.84 11.55 -19.36
C ASP A 891 -2.16 11.10 -17.93
N THR A 892 -3.28 11.55 -17.37
CA THR A 892 -3.72 11.17 -16.03
C THR A 892 -4.26 9.75 -16.02
N GLU A 893 -5.00 9.37 -17.06
CA GLU A 893 -5.60 8.03 -17.20
C GLU A 893 -4.51 6.99 -17.53
N LYS A 894 -3.56 7.32 -18.41
CA LYS A 894 -2.39 6.46 -18.71
C LYS A 894 -1.58 6.10 -17.47
N LYS A 895 -1.44 7.03 -16.51
CA LYS A 895 -0.72 6.78 -15.24
C LYS A 895 -1.36 5.70 -14.38
N VAL A 896 -2.66 5.42 -14.55
CA VAL A 896 -3.39 4.37 -13.81
C VAL A 896 -3.07 2.97 -14.35
N ILE A 897 -2.65 2.87 -15.61
CA ILE A 897 -2.42 1.59 -16.30
C ILE A 897 -1.02 1.05 -15.98
N LYS A 898 -0.91 0.39 -14.83
CA LYS A 898 0.37 -0.18 -14.35
C LYS A 898 0.80 -1.46 -15.07
N ASN A 899 -0.13 -2.14 -15.74
CA ASN A 899 0.13 -3.37 -16.50
C ASN A 899 0.51 -3.12 -17.97
N TYR A 900 0.76 -1.87 -18.37
CA TYR A 900 1.14 -1.50 -19.74
C TYR A 900 2.35 -2.27 -20.30
N THR A 901 3.27 -2.72 -19.44
CA THR A 901 4.40 -3.57 -19.85
C THR A 901 3.97 -4.88 -20.50
N LYS A 902 2.80 -5.44 -20.14
CA LYS A 902 2.24 -6.64 -20.77
C LYS A 902 1.86 -6.38 -22.24
N LEU A 903 1.28 -5.20 -22.53
CA LEU A 903 0.97 -4.79 -23.90
C LEU A 903 2.25 -4.67 -24.74
N THR A 904 3.26 -3.95 -24.24
CA THR A 904 4.52 -3.79 -24.97
C THR A 904 5.28 -5.11 -25.17
N GLN A 905 5.13 -6.05 -24.24
CA GLN A 905 5.69 -7.39 -24.40
C GLN A 905 4.97 -8.16 -25.51
N ALA A 906 3.64 -8.11 -25.56
CA ALA A 906 2.85 -8.74 -26.63
C ALA A 906 3.22 -8.17 -28.01
N GLU A 907 3.40 -6.85 -28.12
CA GLU A 907 3.88 -6.20 -29.35
C GLU A 907 5.28 -6.66 -29.76
N SER A 908 6.20 -6.75 -28.80
CA SER A 908 7.55 -7.25 -29.06
C SER A 908 7.55 -8.72 -29.49
N ASP A 909 6.67 -9.54 -28.92
CA ASP A 909 6.58 -10.97 -29.19
C ASP A 909 5.93 -11.24 -30.55
N LEU A 910 4.88 -10.49 -30.92
CA LEU A 910 4.32 -10.48 -32.29
C LEU A 910 5.39 -10.14 -33.32
N LYS A 911 6.24 -9.14 -33.04
CA LYS A 911 7.34 -8.76 -33.92
C LYS A 911 8.35 -9.90 -34.10
N LYS A 912 8.77 -10.57 -33.03
CA LYS A 912 9.69 -11.73 -33.11
C LYS A 912 9.11 -12.86 -33.96
N VAL A 913 7.83 -13.17 -33.79
CA VAL A 913 7.13 -14.20 -34.56
C VAL A 913 7.08 -13.83 -36.06
N ALA A 914 6.78 -12.57 -36.38
CA ALA A 914 6.82 -12.07 -37.76
C ALA A 914 8.23 -12.10 -38.38
N GLU A 915 9.28 -11.78 -37.61
CA GLU A 915 10.68 -11.87 -38.05
C GLU A 915 11.10 -13.31 -38.37
N VAL A 916 10.64 -14.30 -37.59
CA VAL A 916 10.86 -15.72 -37.92
C VAL A 916 10.09 -16.11 -39.18
N HIS A 917 8.84 -15.69 -39.31
CA HIS A 917 8.02 -16.00 -40.50
C HIS A 917 8.61 -15.37 -41.77
N ALA A 918 9.25 -14.21 -41.69
CA ALA A 918 9.94 -13.60 -42.83
C ALA A 918 11.09 -14.47 -43.40
N LEU A 919 11.59 -15.44 -42.64
CA LEU A 919 12.59 -16.40 -43.11
C LEU A 919 11.96 -17.64 -43.78
N TYR A 920 10.64 -17.81 -43.67
CA TYR A 920 9.93 -19.00 -44.12
C TYR A 920 10.02 -19.19 -45.63
N VAL A 921 10.32 -20.43 -46.03
CA VAL A 921 10.22 -20.93 -47.40
C VAL A 921 9.60 -22.33 -47.39
N PRO A 922 8.82 -22.70 -48.43
CA PRO A 922 8.25 -24.04 -48.56
C PRO A 922 9.35 -25.10 -48.77
N ALA A 923 9.06 -26.33 -48.37
CA ALA A 923 9.99 -27.45 -48.49
C ALA A 923 10.10 -27.93 -49.95
N THR A 924 11.14 -27.47 -50.66
CA THR A 924 11.49 -27.86 -52.03
C THR A 924 13.02 -28.03 -52.16
N GLU A 925 13.50 -28.87 -53.07
CA GLU A 925 14.95 -29.18 -53.23
C GLU A 925 15.84 -27.93 -53.41
N ASP A 926 15.33 -26.86 -54.03
CA ASP A 926 16.09 -25.61 -54.25
C ASP A 926 16.25 -24.71 -53.01
N ASN A 927 15.54 -25.00 -51.90
CA ASN A 927 15.40 -24.09 -50.76
C ASN A 927 16.12 -24.54 -49.48
N ASP A 928 16.88 -25.63 -49.51
CA ASP A 928 17.44 -26.29 -48.31
C ASP A 928 18.15 -25.33 -47.33
N LYS A 929 18.97 -24.40 -47.84
CA LYS A 929 19.70 -23.45 -46.99
C LYS A 929 18.75 -22.45 -46.29
N ALA A 930 17.75 -21.95 -47.01
CA ALA A 930 16.77 -21.01 -46.47
C ALA A 930 15.81 -21.72 -45.50
N ARG A 931 15.37 -22.94 -45.83
CA ARG A 931 14.56 -23.79 -44.96
C ARG A 931 15.27 -24.07 -43.65
N LYS A 932 16.57 -24.41 -43.70
CA LYS A 932 17.38 -24.65 -42.49
C LYS A 932 17.55 -23.38 -41.64
N ALA A 933 17.66 -22.21 -42.26
CA ALA A 933 17.71 -20.93 -41.54
C ALA A 933 16.40 -20.64 -40.81
N TRP A 934 15.26 -20.83 -41.47
CA TRP A 934 13.94 -20.72 -40.84
C TRP A 934 13.78 -21.73 -39.71
N GLN A 935 14.06 -23.02 -39.94
CA GLN A 935 13.97 -24.07 -38.91
C GLN A 935 14.83 -23.74 -37.68
N THR A 936 16.03 -23.20 -37.90
CA THR A 936 16.92 -22.77 -36.81
C THR A 936 16.34 -21.60 -36.02
N ALA A 937 15.71 -20.63 -36.69
CA ALA A 937 15.08 -19.49 -36.04
C ALA A 937 13.79 -19.89 -35.30
N TYR A 938 12.94 -20.70 -35.94
CA TYR A 938 11.74 -21.31 -35.37
C TYR A 938 12.10 -22.17 -34.16
N GLY A 939 13.16 -22.97 -34.25
CA GLY A 939 13.64 -23.81 -33.15
C GLY A 939 14.13 -23.07 -31.91
N LYS A 940 14.43 -21.78 -32.03
CA LYS A 940 14.81 -20.91 -30.92
C LYS A 940 13.64 -20.13 -30.30
N LEU A 941 12.44 -20.23 -30.89
CA LEU A 941 11.25 -19.65 -30.26
C LEU A 941 10.98 -20.38 -28.94
N SER A 942 10.70 -19.64 -27.88
CA SER A 942 10.13 -20.22 -26.65
C SER A 942 8.78 -20.89 -26.96
N LYS A 943 8.35 -21.88 -26.18
CA LYS A 943 7.07 -22.58 -26.40
C LYS A 943 5.87 -21.64 -26.56
N LYS A 944 5.78 -20.57 -25.77
CA LYS A 944 4.73 -19.54 -25.90
C LYS A 944 4.72 -18.87 -27.29
N LEU A 945 5.90 -18.57 -27.84
CA LEU A 945 6.05 -17.96 -29.16
C LEU A 945 5.88 -18.97 -30.30
N GLU A 946 6.26 -20.23 -30.09
CA GLU A 946 5.97 -21.35 -30.99
C GLU A 946 4.45 -21.50 -31.16
N LEU A 947 3.69 -21.54 -30.06
CA LEU A 947 2.23 -21.62 -30.09
C LEU A 947 1.60 -20.40 -30.80
N LEU A 948 2.11 -19.20 -30.51
CA LEU A 948 1.67 -17.98 -31.21
C LEU A 948 1.95 -18.08 -32.72
N TYR A 949 3.17 -18.46 -33.11
CA TYR A 949 3.57 -18.66 -34.51
C TYR A 949 2.64 -19.65 -35.20
N ASN A 950 2.42 -20.82 -34.60
CA ASN A 950 1.57 -21.87 -35.17
C ASN A 950 0.11 -21.43 -35.30
N SER A 951 -0.38 -20.59 -34.37
CA SER A 951 -1.74 -20.03 -34.48
C SER A 951 -1.87 -19.00 -35.61
N MET A 952 -0.81 -18.22 -35.88
CA MET A 952 -0.80 -17.17 -36.90
C MET A 952 -0.50 -17.71 -38.30
N TYR A 953 0.35 -18.76 -38.39
CA TYR A 953 0.91 -19.30 -39.63
C TYR A 953 0.77 -20.83 -39.68
N ALA A 954 -0.44 -21.33 -39.47
CA ALA A 954 -0.72 -22.76 -39.35
C ALA A 954 -0.31 -23.61 -40.59
N THR A 955 -0.08 -22.98 -41.74
CA THR A 955 0.31 -23.64 -42.99
C THR A 955 1.83 -23.88 -43.12
N ASP A 956 2.64 -23.34 -42.21
CA ASP A 956 4.10 -23.34 -42.33
C ASP A 956 4.79 -24.58 -41.72
N VAL A 957 4.10 -25.24 -40.79
CA VAL A 957 4.66 -26.24 -39.87
C VAL A 957 4.24 -27.64 -40.24
#